data_AF-A0A9D6ZDG6-F1
#
_entry.id   AF-A0A9D6ZDG6-F1
#
_cell.length_a   1.000
_cell.length_b   1.000
_cell.length_c   1.000
_cell.angle_alpha   90.00
_cell.angle_beta   90.00
_cell.angle_gamma   90.00
#
_symmetry.space_group_name_H-M   'P 1'
#
loop_
_entity.id
_entity.type
_entity.pdbx_description
1 polymer ?
#
loop_
_entity_poly.entity_id
_entity_poly.type
_entity_poly.pdbx_seq_one_letter_code
_entity_poly.pdbx_strand_id
1 'polypeptide(L)'
;MTKTNNRLLLIMLLLFLVLRISLILFATDYSNMYEERPLSLLAHDVKDGNIRLPLMAYYYTGGHGGHVVNALLYVPFFILFGDSLFVLKLTVLILFSLPALALWYLFLNKYCGAESAVVFSLLYIMSPPYFSLNNIIGWGLHTEMSFFYILFLFLIGNLIYDSDEEGRANLKPLQTLVCGFIAGLSLFYGYSFAAVLAVSLLSVYLIKRSYHIVKFLVLFFILFPAGLGVLLYKIFIVKRYIVHVQDQPFIPSPEMGRYLQKFKDLVISIPHSFYFRFWDEASIDSNTMSYEYALVFLAAFMAGLFLERKNIYSACRALVPAEKFRLDKKQLTPELLILMSSLSFIMMVLLSAFYIPDFIPGSNILYNKLNFYRYLLPFYPFMFALMAVIFQRLWKSGKRSVKMMALILLVLNLLYCLTSNVRLMDYSSLGTSFINRGYTLHGYESRAVVSTLNKSSSFDDALRGFDRYSDGEKYNVYNFLGKTVGMRNYSLEEVIGAVSKNHGEKLTGVIEGFFEDKGYRFLKEGRDIEEYVRMADSLANEDYQRICFRKLGFVSGSYEKLKKKAGEIILLLPAKYASSFAEGYGESMINETMFHCIITEVYNGQEWVSFPQEYIGDYYYGLGRGLGTSFMGIKNSLYDISEDRPEYRALYYKRLDNYVNDVKKWVSNKGYGVSDKTKIYEGVKDKANEIFFNSQEIKEYIEKEFM
;
A
#
# COMPACT_ATOMS: atom_id res chain seq x y z
N MET A 1 21.55 -33.02 -14.76
CA MET A 1 20.94 -32.07 -13.81
C MET A 1 21.81 -31.99 -12.57
N THR A 2 22.16 -30.79 -12.11
CA THR A 2 22.87 -30.61 -10.82
C THR A 2 21.92 -30.99 -9.68
N LYS A 3 22.39 -31.86 -8.78
CA LYS A 3 21.61 -32.22 -7.58
C LYS A 3 21.40 -30.96 -6.74
N THR A 4 20.15 -30.61 -6.45
CA THR A 4 19.84 -29.46 -5.59
C THR A 4 20.55 -29.61 -4.26
N ASN A 5 21.32 -28.59 -3.87
CA ASN A 5 21.93 -28.56 -2.55
C ASN A 5 20.88 -28.11 -1.52
N ASN A 6 20.10 -29.06 -1.03
CA ASN A 6 19.00 -28.82 -0.10
C ASN A 6 19.46 -28.15 1.21
N ARG A 7 20.70 -28.44 1.66
CA ARG A 7 21.28 -27.81 2.85
C ARG A 7 21.47 -26.31 2.65
N LEU A 8 21.99 -25.93 1.49
CA LEU A 8 22.21 -24.52 1.17
C LEU A 8 20.90 -23.76 0.98
N LEU A 9 19.89 -24.37 0.34
CA LEU A 9 18.55 -23.79 0.28
C LEU A 9 18.00 -23.55 1.70
N LEU A 10 18.06 -24.55 2.58
CA LEU A 10 17.58 -24.42 3.96
C LEU A 10 18.28 -23.26 4.70
N ILE A 11 19.61 -23.13 4.57
CA ILE A 11 20.35 -22.01 5.16
C ILE A 11 19.83 -20.67 4.63
N MET A 12 19.62 -20.54 3.32
CA MET A 12 19.09 -19.30 2.72
C MET A 12 17.68 -18.98 3.21
N LEU A 13 16.82 -19.99 3.33
CA LEU A 13 15.46 -19.82 3.87
C LEU A 13 15.48 -19.38 5.34
N LEU A 14 16.37 -19.95 6.16
CA LEU A 14 16.51 -19.56 7.57
C LEU A 14 17.05 -18.14 7.71
N LEU A 15 18.10 -17.78 6.95
CA LEU A 15 18.63 -16.41 6.94
C LEU A 15 17.58 -15.38 6.51
N PHE A 16 16.79 -15.72 5.49
CA PHE A 16 15.67 -14.91 5.05
C PHE A 16 14.64 -14.70 6.17
N LEU A 17 14.22 -15.79 6.82
CA LEU A 17 13.24 -15.72 7.92
C LEU A 17 13.76 -14.89 9.08
N VAL A 18 15.03 -15.06 9.49
CA VAL A 18 15.64 -14.27 10.57
C VAL A 18 15.54 -12.79 10.23
N LEU A 19 16.05 -12.37 9.06
CA LEU A 19 16.06 -10.96 8.70
C LEU A 19 14.65 -10.37 8.55
N ARG A 20 13.72 -11.09 7.92
CA ARG A 20 12.35 -10.61 7.69
C ARG A 20 11.51 -10.58 8.97
N ILE A 21 11.64 -11.58 9.84
CA ILE A 21 10.96 -11.57 11.14
C ILE A 21 11.51 -10.45 12.01
N SER A 22 12.83 -10.20 12.00
CA SER A 22 13.41 -9.03 12.67
C SER A 22 12.79 -7.72 12.16
N LEU A 23 12.61 -7.55 10.85
CA LEU A 23 11.92 -6.36 10.32
C LEU A 23 10.45 -6.26 10.76
N ILE A 24 9.71 -7.38 10.81
CA ILE A 24 8.33 -7.36 11.31
C ILE A 24 8.29 -6.89 12.77
N LEU A 25 9.22 -7.38 13.59
CA LEU A 25 9.28 -7.12 15.04
C LEU A 25 9.80 -5.71 15.39
N PHE A 26 10.78 -5.20 14.65
CA PHE A 26 11.50 -3.97 14.99
C PHE A 26 11.27 -2.81 14.00
N ALA A 27 10.63 -3.05 12.86
CA ALA A 27 10.34 -2.01 11.86
C ALA A 27 8.84 -1.90 11.62
N THR A 28 8.01 -2.13 12.65
CA THR A 28 6.55 -2.07 12.52
C THR A 28 6.10 -0.69 12.04
N ASP A 29 6.68 0.39 12.58
CA ASP A 29 6.30 1.75 12.20
C ASP A 29 6.59 2.07 10.73
N TYR A 30 7.65 1.48 10.16
CA TYR A 30 7.99 1.65 8.74
C TYR A 30 7.22 0.71 7.82
N SER A 31 6.79 -0.46 8.32
CA SER A 31 6.15 -1.50 7.53
C SER A 31 4.63 -1.51 7.64
N ASN A 32 4.03 -0.84 8.63
CA ASN A 32 2.59 -0.71 8.81
C ASN A 32 1.99 0.17 7.69
N MET A 33 1.30 -0.46 6.74
CA MET A 33 0.72 0.23 5.58
C MET A 33 -0.78 0.45 5.77
N TYR A 34 -1.26 1.66 5.46
CA TYR A 34 -2.68 1.96 5.65
C TYR A 34 -3.62 1.05 4.86
N GLU A 35 -3.17 0.54 3.70
CA GLU A 35 -3.99 -0.33 2.85
C GLU A 35 -4.02 -1.77 3.34
N GLU A 36 -3.01 -2.29 4.05
CA GLU A 36 -2.94 -3.74 4.30
C GLU A 36 -3.99 -4.23 5.32
N ARG A 37 -4.29 -3.42 6.33
CA ARG A 37 -5.25 -3.74 7.39
C ARG A 37 -6.72 -3.72 6.91
N PRO A 38 -7.16 -2.75 6.10
CA PRO A 38 -8.46 -2.87 5.44
C PRO A 38 -8.59 -4.19 4.69
N LEU A 39 -7.58 -4.59 3.91
CA LEU A 39 -7.67 -5.77 3.04
C LEU A 39 -7.89 -7.08 3.81
N SER A 40 -7.50 -7.15 5.08
CA SER A 40 -7.69 -8.33 5.93
C SER A 40 -9.01 -8.31 6.72
N LEU A 41 -9.85 -7.27 6.58
CA LEU A 41 -11.13 -7.14 7.28
C LEU A 41 -12.02 -8.37 7.08
N LEU A 42 -12.09 -8.87 5.84
CA LEU A 42 -12.83 -10.09 5.52
C LEU A 42 -12.32 -11.30 6.31
N ALA A 43 -11.02 -11.39 6.56
CA ALA A 43 -10.44 -12.49 7.32
C ALA A 43 -10.91 -12.48 8.77
N HIS A 44 -10.89 -11.30 9.39
CA HIS A 44 -11.40 -11.08 10.74
C HIS A 44 -12.91 -11.39 10.81
N ASP A 45 -13.70 -10.89 9.87
CA ASP A 45 -15.15 -11.12 9.83
C ASP A 45 -15.51 -12.60 9.64
N VAL A 46 -14.75 -13.34 8.81
CA VAL A 46 -14.92 -14.79 8.64
C VAL A 46 -14.53 -15.53 9.92
N LYS A 47 -13.42 -15.15 10.56
CA LYS A 47 -12.96 -15.74 11.84
C LYS A 47 -14.03 -15.59 12.93
N ASP A 48 -14.64 -14.41 13.02
CA ASP A 48 -15.64 -14.08 14.05
C ASP A 48 -17.06 -14.56 13.68
N GLY A 49 -17.26 -15.09 12.47
CA GLY A 49 -18.59 -15.48 11.98
C GLY A 49 -19.54 -14.30 11.73
N ASN A 50 -19.04 -13.07 11.77
CA ASN A 50 -19.81 -11.84 11.61
C ASN A 50 -19.41 -11.12 10.30
N ILE A 51 -19.93 -11.60 9.17
CA ILE A 51 -19.70 -10.99 7.86
C ILE A 51 -20.45 -9.65 7.78
N ARG A 52 -19.73 -8.54 8.00
CA ARG A 52 -20.32 -7.20 8.09
C ARG A 52 -20.66 -6.58 6.73
N LEU A 53 -19.98 -7.00 5.66
CA LEU A 53 -20.17 -6.46 4.31
C LEU A 53 -20.53 -7.60 3.33
N PRO A 54 -21.27 -7.32 2.25
CA PRO A 54 -21.37 -8.30 1.17
C PRO A 54 -19.98 -8.56 0.58
N LEU A 55 -19.71 -9.79 0.11
CA LEU A 55 -18.39 -10.18 -0.41
C LEU A 55 -17.80 -9.17 -1.41
N MET A 56 -18.64 -8.63 -2.30
CA MET A 56 -18.21 -7.66 -3.32
C MET A 56 -17.82 -6.29 -2.75
N ALA A 57 -18.28 -5.92 -1.55
CA ALA A 57 -17.88 -4.68 -0.90
C ALA A 57 -16.47 -4.76 -0.29
N TYR A 58 -15.94 -5.96 -0.03
CA TYR A 58 -14.55 -6.15 0.40
C TYR A 58 -13.53 -5.94 -0.73
N TYR A 59 -13.95 -5.73 -1.99
CA TYR A 59 -13.03 -5.44 -3.09
C TYR A 59 -12.43 -4.04 -3.00
N TYR A 60 -11.31 -3.86 -2.30
CA TYR A 60 -10.70 -2.55 -2.07
C TYR A 60 -10.48 -1.76 -3.37
N THR A 61 -10.01 -2.43 -4.42
CA THR A 61 -9.89 -1.87 -5.76
C THR A 61 -10.82 -2.58 -6.76
N GLY A 62 -11.31 -1.83 -7.74
CA GLY A 62 -12.19 -2.37 -8.79
C GLY A 62 -11.49 -3.31 -9.77
N GLY A 63 -10.17 -3.18 -9.93
CA GLY A 63 -9.41 -3.80 -11.02
C GLY A 63 -8.67 -5.10 -10.69
N HIS A 64 -8.71 -5.63 -9.48
CA HIS A 64 -8.09 -6.94 -9.21
C HIS A 64 -8.70 -7.54 -7.94
N GLY A 65 -8.51 -8.83 -7.71
CA GLY A 65 -9.10 -9.51 -6.55
C GLY A 65 -8.10 -10.26 -5.67
N GLY A 66 -6.79 -10.08 -5.90
CA GLY A 66 -5.77 -10.72 -5.08
C GLY A 66 -5.89 -10.42 -3.59
N HIS A 67 -6.34 -9.22 -3.22
CA HIS A 67 -6.56 -8.86 -1.82
C HIS A 67 -7.70 -9.65 -1.15
N VAL A 68 -8.76 -10.01 -1.89
CA VAL A 68 -9.83 -10.88 -1.36
C VAL A 68 -9.30 -12.30 -1.16
N VAL A 69 -8.48 -12.79 -2.10
CA VAL A 69 -7.84 -14.11 -1.95
C VAL A 69 -6.91 -14.11 -0.74
N ASN A 70 -6.08 -13.08 -0.59
CA ASN A 70 -5.24 -12.88 0.60
C ASN A 70 -6.05 -12.91 1.89
N ALA A 71 -7.17 -12.18 1.95
CA ALA A 71 -8.02 -12.16 3.13
C ALA A 71 -8.51 -13.57 3.52
N LEU A 72 -8.92 -14.37 2.53
CA LEU A 72 -9.31 -15.76 2.78
C LEU A 72 -8.13 -16.63 3.24
N LEU A 73 -6.92 -16.38 2.71
CA LEU A 73 -5.70 -17.05 3.15
C LEU A 73 -5.25 -16.63 4.56
N TYR A 74 -5.63 -15.44 5.02
CA TYR A 74 -5.37 -14.96 6.38
C TYR A 74 -6.25 -15.66 7.43
N VAL A 75 -7.46 -16.11 7.07
CA VAL A 75 -8.40 -16.77 8.01
C VAL A 75 -7.76 -17.86 8.87
N PRO A 76 -7.09 -18.90 8.32
CA PRO A 76 -6.48 -19.94 9.14
C PRO A 76 -5.37 -19.40 10.06
N PHE A 77 -4.62 -18.39 9.63
CA PHE A 77 -3.59 -17.77 10.47
C PHE A 77 -4.19 -16.94 11.59
N PHE A 78 -5.26 -16.20 11.30
CA PHE A 78 -5.98 -15.41 12.29
C PHE A 78 -6.67 -16.30 13.34
N ILE A 79 -7.17 -17.47 12.94
CA ILE A 79 -7.69 -18.49 13.87
C ILE A 79 -6.58 -19.03 14.77
N LEU A 80 -5.40 -19.36 14.21
CA LEU A 80 -4.32 -20.01 14.95
C LEU A 80 -3.50 -19.07 15.85
N PHE A 81 -3.29 -17.83 15.41
CA PHE A 81 -2.34 -16.91 16.05
C PHE A 81 -2.96 -15.57 16.47
N GLY A 82 -4.26 -15.38 16.24
CA GLY A 82 -4.94 -14.09 16.41
C GLY A 82 -4.80 -13.17 15.20
N ASP A 83 -5.55 -12.09 15.21
CA ASP A 83 -5.69 -11.14 14.10
C ASP A 83 -4.83 -9.89 14.27
N SER A 84 -3.58 -10.07 14.70
CA SER A 84 -2.61 -8.98 14.86
C SER A 84 -1.89 -8.63 13.55
N LEU A 85 -1.29 -7.45 13.49
CA LEU A 85 -0.47 -7.01 12.36
C LEU A 85 0.74 -7.91 12.14
N PHE A 86 1.31 -8.45 13.23
CA PHE A 86 2.36 -9.47 13.16
C PHE A 86 1.90 -10.67 12.35
N VAL A 87 0.72 -11.21 12.66
CA VAL A 87 0.18 -12.41 11.99
C VAL A 87 -0.12 -12.11 10.53
N LEU A 88 -0.70 -10.95 10.22
CA LEU A 88 -0.93 -10.50 8.84
C LEU A 88 0.37 -10.54 8.02
N LYS A 89 1.43 -9.93 8.52
CA LYS A 89 2.74 -9.87 7.84
C LYS A 89 3.40 -11.25 7.75
N LEU A 90 3.29 -12.05 8.81
CA LEU A 90 3.79 -13.42 8.84
C LEU A 90 3.11 -14.27 7.77
N THR A 91 1.80 -14.15 7.57
CA THR A 91 1.10 -14.92 6.54
C THR A 91 1.63 -14.59 5.14
N VAL A 92 1.85 -13.32 4.83
CA VAL A 92 2.43 -12.89 3.55
C VAL A 92 3.84 -13.45 3.36
N LEU A 93 4.65 -13.35 4.41
CA LEU A 93 6.02 -13.86 4.43
C LEU A 93 6.06 -15.36 4.12
N ILE A 94 5.20 -16.15 4.76
CA ILE A 94 5.19 -17.62 4.65
C ILE A 94 4.54 -18.10 3.35
N LEU A 95 3.46 -17.47 2.89
CA LEU A 95 2.71 -17.93 1.71
C LEU A 95 3.28 -17.43 0.39
N PHE A 96 3.93 -16.26 0.37
CA PHE A 96 4.38 -15.64 -0.88
C PHE A 96 5.88 -15.41 -0.92
N SER A 97 6.43 -14.69 0.04
CA SER A 97 7.82 -14.21 -0.05
C SER A 97 8.86 -15.32 0.12
N LEU A 98 8.66 -16.20 1.12
CA LEU A 98 9.52 -17.36 1.36
C LEU A 98 9.44 -18.38 0.18
N PRO A 99 8.25 -18.77 -0.31
CA PRO A 99 8.14 -19.61 -1.50
C PRO A 99 8.70 -18.96 -2.76
N ALA A 100 8.58 -17.64 -2.93
CA ALA A 100 9.20 -16.94 -4.05
C ALA A 100 10.73 -17.08 -4.03
N LEU A 101 11.37 -16.87 -2.87
CA LEU A 101 12.81 -17.10 -2.70
C LEU A 101 13.19 -18.56 -3.02
N ALA A 102 12.43 -19.53 -2.49
CA ALA A 102 12.68 -20.95 -2.74
C ALA A 102 12.58 -21.29 -4.24
N LEU A 103 11.53 -20.82 -4.91
CA LEU A 103 11.31 -21.06 -6.34
C LEU A 103 12.38 -20.40 -7.20
N TRP A 104 12.82 -19.18 -6.87
CA TRP A 104 13.93 -18.52 -7.57
C TRP A 104 15.24 -19.28 -7.38
N TYR A 105 15.55 -19.71 -6.16
CA TYR A 105 16.73 -20.54 -5.90
C TYR A 105 16.68 -21.83 -6.72
N LEU A 106 15.54 -22.53 -6.73
CA LEU A 106 15.36 -23.77 -7.49
C LEU A 106 15.48 -23.53 -9.00
N PHE A 107 14.87 -22.46 -9.51
CA PHE A 107 14.95 -22.06 -10.92
C PHE A 107 16.40 -21.82 -11.33
N LEU A 108 17.09 -20.93 -10.61
CA LEU A 108 18.47 -20.54 -10.94
C LEU A 108 19.44 -21.70 -10.71
N ASN A 109 19.28 -22.50 -9.66
CA ASN A 109 20.16 -23.65 -9.41
C ASN A 109 20.03 -24.67 -10.54
N LYS A 110 18.81 -24.89 -11.02
CA LYS A 110 18.52 -25.84 -12.09
C LYS A 110 19.03 -25.36 -13.45
N TYR A 111 18.83 -24.08 -13.78
CA TYR A 111 19.00 -23.57 -15.13
C TYR A 111 20.24 -22.68 -15.33
N CYS A 112 20.69 -21.97 -14.29
CA CYS A 112 21.85 -21.08 -14.33
C CYS A 112 23.03 -21.59 -13.48
N GLY A 113 22.81 -22.58 -12.60
CA GLY A 113 23.82 -23.16 -11.71
C GLY A 113 23.73 -22.63 -10.27
N ALA A 114 24.35 -23.39 -9.36
CA ALA A 114 24.23 -23.18 -7.91
C ALA A 114 24.78 -21.81 -7.46
N GLU A 115 25.86 -21.32 -8.07
CA GLU A 115 26.44 -20.03 -7.67
C GLU A 115 25.49 -18.86 -7.96
N SER A 116 24.79 -18.90 -9.10
CA SER A 116 23.76 -17.90 -9.43
C SER A 116 22.59 -17.96 -8.45
N ALA A 117 22.17 -19.16 -8.04
CA ALA A 117 21.13 -19.31 -7.03
C ALA A 117 21.52 -18.72 -5.68
N VAL A 118 22.75 -18.94 -5.23
CA VAL A 118 23.28 -18.38 -3.97
C VAL A 118 23.38 -16.86 -4.04
N VAL A 119 23.97 -16.30 -5.10
CA VAL A 119 24.10 -14.85 -5.24
C VAL A 119 22.74 -14.18 -5.30
N PHE A 120 21.78 -14.76 -6.03
CA PHE A 120 20.39 -14.28 -6.03
C PHE A 120 19.80 -14.30 -4.62
N SER A 121 19.92 -15.43 -3.90
CA SER A 121 19.34 -15.54 -2.56
C SER A 121 19.93 -14.50 -1.61
N LEU A 122 21.24 -14.27 -1.67
CA LEU A 122 21.89 -13.23 -0.86
C LEU A 122 21.35 -11.82 -1.20
N LEU A 123 21.20 -11.49 -2.49
CA LEU A 123 20.63 -10.20 -2.93
C LEU A 123 19.14 -10.06 -2.57
N TYR A 124 18.37 -11.16 -2.58
CA TYR A 124 16.96 -11.16 -2.21
C TYR A 124 16.77 -11.00 -0.69
N ILE A 125 17.60 -11.69 0.10
CA ILE A 125 17.64 -11.60 1.56
C ILE A 125 18.08 -10.18 1.96
N MET A 126 19.30 -9.81 1.59
CA MET A 126 19.88 -8.48 1.81
C MET A 126 19.51 -7.56 0.63
N SER A 127 18.21 -7.43 0.39
CA SER A 127 17.69 -6.55 -0.67
C SER A 127 17.65 -5.11 -0.19
N PRO A 128 17.54 -4.13 -1.12
CA PRO A 128 17.37 -2.73 -0.74
C PRO A 128 16.23 -2.52 0.27
N PRO A 129 16.35 -1.56 1.20
CA PRO A 129 15.39 -1.32 2.27
C PRO A 129 13.94 -1.30 1.80
N TYR A 130 13.67 -0.63 0.68
CA TYR A 130 12.32 -0.55 0.12
C TYR A 130 11.74 -1.93 -0.20
N PHE A 131 12.49 -2.77 -0.93
CA PHE A 131 12.01 -4.11 -1.25
C PHE A 131 11.86 -4.95 0.02
N SER A 132 12.80 -4.86 0.96
CA SER A 132 12.74 -5.60 2.22
C SER A 132 11.48 -5.31 3.04
N LEU A 133 11.09 -4.02 3.17
CA LEU A 133 9.86 -3.62 3.85
C LEU A 133 8.60 -4.10 3.12
N ASN A 134 8.58 -3.95 1.79
CA ASN A 134 7.40 -4.31 1.01
C ASN A 134 7.23 -5.82 0.82
N ASN A 135 8.32 -6.58 0.95
CA ASN A 135 8.31 -8.04 0.86
C ASN A 135 7.61 -8.72 2.05
N ILE A 136 7.16 -7.97 3.06
CA ILE A 136 6.33 -8.46 4.17
C ILE A 136 4.92 -7.84 4.20
N ILE A 137 4.57 -7.01 3.22
CA ILE A 137 3.27 -6.32 3.12
C ILE A 137 2.34 -7.06 2.16
N GLY A 138 1.11 -7.29 2.61
CA GLY A 138 0.09 -8.06 1.90
C GLY A 138 -0.96 -7.21 1.19
N TRP A 139 -0.62 -6.64 0.04
CA TRP A 139 -1.58 -5.87 -0.75
C TRP A 139 -2.43 -6.70 -1.71
N GLY A 140 -2.03 -7.93 -1.97
CA GLY A 140 -2.69 -8.80 -2.93
C GLY A 140 -2.47 -8.36 -4.37
N LEU A 141 -1.32 -7.76 -4.70
CA LEU A 141 -0.98 -7.34 -6.07
C LEU A 141 0.51 -7.08 -6.37
N HIS A 142 1.40 -7.03 -5.36
CA HIS A 142 2.80 -6.64 -5.56
C HIS A 142 3.74 -7.78 -5.16
N THR A 143 3.87 -8.04 -3.87
CA THR A 143 4.74 -9.10 -3.34
C THR A 143 4.27 -10.48 -3.78
N GLU A 144 2.96 -10.70 -3.80
CA GLU A 144 2.32 -11.92 -4.27
C GLU A 144 2.59 -12.16 -5.75
N MET A 145 2.69 -11.09 -6.55
CA MET A 145 3.07 -11.21 -7.96
C MET A 145 4.48 -11.72 -8.14
N SER A 146 5.40 -11.37 -7.26
CA SER A 146 6.76 -11.91 -7.32
C SER A 146 6.76 -13.43 -7.19
N PHE A 147 5.89 -13.99 -6.34
CA PHE A 147 5.66 -15.44 -6.23
C PHE A 147 5.06 -16.01 -7.52
N PHE A 148 3.97 -15.42 -8.02
CA PHE A 148 3.31 -15.92 -9.23
C PHE A 148 4.21 -15.85 -10.47
N TYR A 149 5.04 -14.81 -10.59
CA TYR A 149 5.98 -14.65 -11.70
C TYR A 149 6.96 -15.81 -11.75
N ILE A 150 7.63 -16.10 -10.62
CA ILE A 150 8.62 -17.18 -10.60
C ILE A 150 7.97 -18.56 -10.64
N LEU A 151 6.81 -18.76 -10.01
CA LEU A 151 6.07 -20.01 -10.14
C LEU A 151 5.76 -20.30 -11.61
N PHE A 152 5.25 -19.31 -12.32
CA PHE A 152 4.92 -19.45 -13.73
C PHE A 152 6.16 -19.64 -14.61
N LEU A 153 7.21 -18.84 -14.41
CA LEU A 153 8.49 -19.01 -15.13
C LEU A 153 9.14 -20.36 -14.85
N PHE A 154 9.02 -20.90 -13.64
CA PHE A 154 9.51 -22.23 -13.30
C PHE A 154 8.73 -23.32 -14.05
N LEU A 155 7.40 -23.22 -14.09
CA LEU A 155 6.56 -24.15 -14.84
C LEU A 155 6.82 -24.09 -16.35
N ILE A 156 6.96 -22.89 -16.92
CA ILE A 156 7.29 -22.67 -18.33
C ILE A 156 8.71 -23.14 -18.64
N GLY A 157 9.66 -22.83 -17.77
CA GLY A 157 11.05 -23.29 -17.86
C GLY A 157 11.12 -24.82 -17.89
N ASN A 158 10.36 -25.52 -17.05
CA ASN A 158 10.26 -26.98 -17.13
C ASN A 158 9.71 -27.46 -18.48
N LEU A 159 8.68 -26.80 -19.04
CA LEU A 159 8.13 -27.17 -20.35
C LEU A 159 9.08 -26.91 -21.52
N ILE A 160 9.92 -25.88 -21.41
CA ILE A 160 10.88 -25.48 -22.44
C ILE A 160 12.16 -26.32 -22.33
N TYR A 161 12.73 -26.39 -21.13
CA TYR A 161 14.07 -26.90 -20.86
C TYR A 161 14.13 -28.39 -20.54
N ASP A 162 13.06 -29.00 -20.02
CA ASP A 162 13.02 -30.43 -19.75
C ASP A 162 12.33 -31.15 -20.93
N SER A 163 13.06 -31.36 -22.03
CA SER A 163 12.60 -32.19 -23.18
C SER A 163 13.08 -33.63 -23.03
N ASP A 164 12.46 -34.55 -23.76
CA ASP A 164 12.98 -35.92 -23.90
C ASP A 164 14.31 -35.96 -24.68
N GLU A 165 14.95 -37.13 -24.71
CA GLU A 165 16.23 -37.39 -25.39
C GLU A 165 16.21 -37.05 -26.88
N GLU A 166 15.03 -37.06 -27.50
CA GLU A 166 14.83 -36.69 -28.90
C GLU A 166 14.63 -35.17 -29.11
N GLY A 167 14.75 -34.38 -28.04
CA GLY A 167 14.57 -32.93 -28.09
C GLY A 167 13.13 -32.48 -28.29
N ARG A 168 12.15 -33.40 -28.21
CA ARG A 168 10.73 -33.04 -28.27
C ARG A 168 10.32 -32.52 -26.90
N ALA A 169 9.76 -31.32 -26.87
CA ALA A 169 9.20 -30.75 -25.65
C ALA A 169 7.96 -31.56 -25.25
N ASN A 170 8.16 -32.55 -24.36
CA ASN A 170 7.11 -33.43 -23.86
C ASN A 170 6.03 -32.57 -23.17
N LEU A 171 4.92 -32.35 -23.88
CA LEU A 171 3.75 -31.65 -23.36
C LEU A 171 3.14 -32.52 -22.27
N LYS A 172 3.54 -32.30 -21.02
CA LYS A 172 2.87 -32.89 -19.85
C LYS A 172 1.51 -32.19 -19.72
N PRO A 173 0.38 -32.87 -20.04
CA PRO A 173 -0.91 -32.19 -20.15
C PRO A 173 -1.33 -31.55 -18.82
N LEU A 174 -1.14 -32.26 -17.72
CA LEU A 174 -1.41 -31.75 -16.37
C LEU A 174 -0.61 -30.47 -16.06
N GLN A 175 0.68 -30.44 -16.37
CA GLN A 175 1.50 -29.25 -16.16
C GLN A 175 1.03 -28.07 -17.01
N THR A 176 0.60 -28.33 -18.25
CA THR A 176 0.07 -27.29 -19.14
C THR A 176 -1.27 -26.74 -18.64
N LEU A 177 -2.15 -27.62 -18.15
CA LEU A 177 -3.42 -27.26 -17.49
C LEU A 177 -3.15 -26.40 -16.24
N VAL A 178 -2.21 -26.81 -15.39
CA VAL A 178 -1.79 -26.04 -14.21
C VAL A 178 -1.21 -24.69 -14.59
N CYS A 179 -0.40 -24.60 -15.66
CA CYS A 179 0.08 -23.31 -16.19
C CYS A 179 -1.09 -22.39 -16.56
N GLY A 180 -2.11 -22.94 -17.23
CA GLY A 180 -3.34 -22.22 -17.56
C GLY A 180 -4.03 -21.66 -16.33
N PHE A 181 -4.31 -22.52 -15.35
CA PHE A 181 -4.93 -22.12 -14.09
C PHE A 181 -4.14 -21.04 -13.36
N ILE A 182 -2.83 -21.23 -13.17
CA ILE A 182 -1.96 -20.27 -12.49
C ILE A 182 -1.91 -18.95 -13.25
N ALA A 183 -1.84 -18.95 -14.58
CA ALA A 183 -1.85 -17.72 -15.36
C ALA A 183 -3.18 -16.95 -15.23
N GLY A 184 -4.32 -17.65 -15.26
CA GLY A 184 -5.62 -17.04 -15.02
C GLY A 184 -5.74 -16.45 -13.62
N LEU A 185 -5.35 -17.23 -12.59
CA LEU A 185 -5.36 -16.78 -11.20
C LEU A 185 -4.42 -15.59 -10.97
N SER A 186 -3.24 -15.60 -11.58
CA SER A 186 -2.26 -14.52 -11.45
C SER A 186 -2.76 -13.24 -12.11
N LEU A 187 -3.40 -13.31 -13.28
CA LEU A 187 -4.04 -12.14 -13.90
C LEU A 187 -5.18 -11.58 -13.04
N PHE A 188 -5.95 -12.45 -12.38
CA PHE A 188 -6.97 -12.02 -11.43
C PHE A 188 -6.37 -11.34 -10.18
N TYR A 189 -5.23 -11.84 -9.71
CA TYR A 189 -4.45 -11.20 -8.64
C TYR A 189 -4.02 -9.78 -9.03
N GLY A 190 -3.73 -9.55 -10.30
CA GLY A 190 -3.30 -8.24 -10.81
C GLY A 190 -2.69 -8.29 -12.22
N TYR A 191 -2.92 -7.20 -12.94
CA TYR A 191 -2.66 -7.15 -14.37
C TYR A 191 -1.20 -7.04 -14.77
N SER A 192 -0.31 -6.70 -13.84
CA SER A 192 1.13 -6.67 -14.08
C SER A 192 1.67 -8.02 -14.54
N PHE A 193 0.99 -9.12 -14.20
CA PHE A 193 1.31 -10.48 -14.68
C PHE A 193 1.22 -10.62 -16.20
N ALA A 194 0.45 -9.79 -16.90
CA ALA A 194 0.29 -9.84 -18.34
C ALA A 194 1.64 -9.76 -19.09
N ALA A 195 2.62 -9.00 -18.57
CA ALA A 195 3.94 -8.89 -19.17
C ALA A 195 4.73 -10.21 -19.14
N VAL A 196 4.70 -10.91 -18.00
CA VAL A 196 5.36 -12.23 -17.84
C VAL A 196 4.62 -13.30 -18.64
N LEU A 197 3.28 -13.24 -18.68
CA LEU A 197 2.47 -14.13 -19.50
C LEU A 197 2.80 -13.98 -20.99
N ALA A 198 2.82 -12.75 -21.50
CA ALA A 198 3.14 -12.46 -22.90
C ALA A 198 4.54 -12.97 -23.28
N VAL A 199 5.56 -12.69 -22.47
CA VAL A 199 6.93 -13.18 -22.71
C VAL A 199 7.00 -14.71 -22.69
N SER A 200 6.30 -15.35 -21.77
CA SER A 200 6.31 -16.80 -21.66
C SER A 200 5.58 -17.48 -22.83
N LEU A 201 4.42 -16.97 -23.22
CA LEU A 201 3.68 -17.47 -24.39
C LEU A 201 4.49 -17.24 -25.67
N LEU A 202 5.12 -16.09 -25.81
CA LEU A 202 6.04 -15.80 -26.90
C LEU A 202 7.21 -16.78 -26.91
N SER A 203 7.82 -17.05 -25.76
CA SER A 203 8.92 -18.02 -25.63
C SER A 203 8.52 -19.43 -26.06
N VAL A 204 7.31 -19.88 -25.69
CA VAL A 204 6.78 -21.18 -26.14
C VAL A 204 6.51 -21.17 -27.64
N TYR A 205 5.97 -20.06 -28.18
CA TYR A 205 5.75 -19.88 -29.62
C TYR A 205 7.04 -19.94 -30.43
N LEU A 206 8.10 -19.26 -29.98
CA LEU A 206 9.40 -19.21 -30.68
C LEU A 206 10.08 -20.59 -30.78
N ILE A 207 9.75 -21.52 -29.89
CA ILE A 207 10.37 -22.86 -29.82
C ILE A 207 9.50 -23.94 -30.47
N LYS A 208 8.17 -23.91 -30.28
CA LYS A 208 7.30 -25.04 -30.69
C LYS A 208 6.83 -24.93 -32.14
N ARG A 209 6.73 -26.09 -32.81
CA ARG A 209 6.07 -26.20 -34.12
C ARG A 209 4.58 -25.84 -34.03
N SER A 210 4.01 -25.36 -35.13
CA SER A 210 2.61 -24.91 -35.26
C SER A 210 1.58 -25.90 -34.68
N TYR A 211 1.73 -27.20 -34.90
CA TYR A 211 0.82 -28.20 -34.33
C TYR A 211 0.93 -28.31 -32.78
N HIS A 212 2.15 -28.31 -32.24
CA HIS A 212 2.37 -28.46 -30.80
C HIS A 212 2.00 -27.19 -30.01
N ILE A 213 2.13 -26.01 -30.62
CA ILE A 213 1.65 -24.77 -29.99
C ILE A 213 0.13 -24.76 -29.91
N VAL A 214 -0.61 -25.23 -30.93
CA VAL A 214 -2.07 -25.34 -30.86
C VAL A 214 -2.49 -26.27 -29.72
N LYS A 215 -1.89 -27.46 -29.62
CA LYS A 215 -2.17 -28.39 -28.52
C LYS A 215 -1.85 -27.78 -27.15
N PHE A 216 -0.73 -27.06 -27.04
CA PHE A 216 -0.37 -26.32 -25.82
C PHE A 216 -1.44 -25.29 -25.46
N LEU A 217 -1.82 -24.43 -26.41
CA LEU A 217 -2.80 -23.37 -26.19
C LEU A 217 -4.17 -23.93 -25.82
N VAL A 218 -4.64 -24.99 -26.49
CA VAL A 218 -5.90 -25.66 -26.12
C VAL A 218 -5.85 -26.14 -24.67
N LEU A 219 -4.80 -26.89 -24.29
CA LEU A 219 -4.66 -27.38 -22.92
C LEU A 219 -4.54 -26.24 -21.90
N PHE A 220 -3.79 -25.20 -22.22
CA PHE A 220 -3.62 -24.02 -21.38
C PHE A 220 -4.97 -23.31 -21.15
N PHE A 221 -5.75 -23.11 -22.22
CA PHE A 221 -7.02 -22.39 -22.15
C PHE A 221 -8.18 -23.19 -21.55
N ILE A 222 -8.02 -24.49 -21.25
CA ILE A 222 -9.05 -25.27 -20.52
C ILE A 222 -9.20 -24.77 -19.07
N LEU A 223 -8.09 -24.60 -18.33
CA LEU A 223 -8.14 -24.15 -16.93
C LEU A 223 -7.85 -22.66 -16.73
N PHE A 224 -7.41 -21.95 -17.76
CA PHE A 224 -7.21 -20.50 -17.68
C PHE A 224 -8.48 -19.73 -17.28
N PRO A 225 -9.67 -20.00 -17.85
CA PRO A 225 -10.93 -19.37 -17.41
C PRO A 225 -11.29 -19.73 -15.96
N ALA A 226 -10.95 -20.92 -15.49
CA ALA A 226 -11.18 -21.31 -14.10
C ALA A 226 -10.33 -20.47 -13.13
N GLY A 227 -9.07 -20.20 -13.48
CA GLY A 227 -8.22 -19.25 -12.75
C GLY A 227 -8.79 -17.82 -12.75
N LEU A 228 -9.44 -17.41 -13.84
CA LEU A 228 -10.16 -16.13 -13.95
C LEU A 228 -11.57 -16.15 -13.34
N GLY A 229 -12.04 -17.28 -12.78
CA GLY A 229 -13.46 -17.52 -12.51
C GLY A 229 -14.13 -16.41 -11.68
N VAL A 230 -13.42 -15.85 -10.69
CA VAL A 230 -13.94 -14.76 -9.87
C VAL A 230 -14.05 -13.44 -10.66
N LEU A 231 -13.10 -13.16 -11.54
CA LEU A 231 -13.18 -12.00 -12.44
C LEU A 231 -14.34 -12.17 -13.43
N LEU A 232 -14.51 -13.36 -14.00
CA LEU A 232 -15.61 -13.67 -14.90
C LEU A 232 -16.95 -13.54 -14.17
N TYR A 233 -17.07 -14.08 -12.95
CA TYR A 233 -18.25 -13.89 -12.10
C TYR A 233 -18.56 -12.41 -11.91
N LYS A 234 -17.55 -11.59 -11.58
CA LYS A 234 -17.70 -10.15 -11.40
C LYS A 234 -18.21 -9.46 -12.67
N ILE A 235 -17.62 -9.78 -13.83
CA ILE A 235 -18.00 -9.21 -15.13
C ILE A 235 -19.45 -9.58 -15.49
N PHE A 236 -19.83 -10.85 -15.33
CA PHE A 236 -21.14 -11.33 -15.80
C PHE A 236 -22.29 -11.04 -14.82
N ILE A 237 -22.05 -11.05 -13.52
CA ILE A 237 -23.12 -10.97 -12.50
C ILE A 237 -23.33 -9.54 -12.00
N VAL A 238 -22.26 -8.77 -11.77
CA VAL A 238 -22.38 -7.50 -11.03
C VAL A 238 -22.97 -6.37 -11.89
N LYS A 239 -23.13 -6.53 -13.22
CA LYS A 239 -23.81 -5.66 -14.22
C LYS A 239 -23.53 -4.14 -14.19
N ARG A 240 -22.74 -3.64 -13.25
CA ARG A 240 -22.46 -2.20 -13.00
C ARG A 240 -20.99 -1.81 -13.10
N TYR A 241 -20.12 -2.78 -13.34
CA TYR A 241 -18.71 -2.54 -13.58
C TYR A 241 -18.34 -3.26 -14.87
N ILE A 242 -18.72 -2.65 -15.99
CA ILE A 242 -18.02 -2.86 -17.26
C ILE A 242 -16.53 -2.70 -16.95
N VAL A 243 -15.67 -3.49 -17.59
CA VAL A 243 -14.21 -3.49 -17.43
C VAL A 243 -13.65 -2.09 -17.67
N HIS A 244 -13.79 -1.23 -16.67
CA HIS A 244 -13.22 0.10 -16.60
C HIS A 244 -11.89 -0.10 -15.91
N VAL A 245 -10.83 -0.13 -16.70
CA VAL A 245 -9.49 0.13 -16.18
C VAL A 245 -9.49 1.61 -15.77
N GLN A 246 -9.91 1.92 -14.54
CA GLN A 246 -9.95 3.29 -14.00
C GLN A 246 -10.75 4.33 -14.82
N ASP A 247 -11.94 4.00 -15.32
CA ASP A 247 -12.81 4.92 -16.08
C ASP A 247 -12.17 5.60 -17.31
N GLN A 248 -10.98 5.14 -17.71
CA GLN A 248 -10.21 5.65 -18.85
C GLN A 248 -9.83 4.45 -19.71
N PRO A 249 -10.13 4.43 -21.01
CA PRO A 249 -9.58 3.40 -21.88
C PRO A 249 -8.05 3.45 -21.79
N PHE A 250 -7.38 2.30 -21.97
CA PHE A 250 -5.94 2.28 -22.22
C PHE A 250 -5.69 3.08 -23.51
N ILE A 251 -5.41 4.37 -23.35
CA ILE A 251 -5.03 5.24 -24.46
C ILE A 251 -3.50 5.35 -24.37
N PRO A 252 -2.74 4.61 -25.21
CA PRO A 252 -1.32 4.90 -25.36
C PRO A 252 -1.20 6.38 -25.72
N SER A 253 -0.38 7.12 -24.96
CA SER A 253 -0.21 8.54 -25.24
C SER A 253 0.31 8.70 -26.68
N PRO A 254 -0.35 9.47 -27.55
CA PRO A 254 0.07 9.58 -28.95
C PRO A 254 1.36 10.39 -29.11
N GLU A 255 1.84 11.06 -28.06
CA GLU A 255 3.00 11.94 -28.11
C GLU A 255 4.29 11.17 -27.74
N MET A 256 5.17 10.96 -28.72
CA MET A 256 6.51 10.35 -28.51
C MET A 256 7.29 11.02 -27.36
N GLY A 257 7.14 12.34 -27.20
CA GLY A 257 7.76 13.09 -26.11
C GLY A 257 7.39 12.57 -24.72
N ARG A 258 6.16 12.08 -24.52
CA ARG A 258 5.75 11.51 -23.23
C ARG A 258 6.41 10.16 -22.95
N TYR A 259 6.68 9.33 -23.95
CA TYR A 259 7.41 8.06 -23.73
C TYR A 259 8.87 8.31 -23.36
N LEU A 260 9.53 9.28 -24.00
CA LEU A 260 10.89 9.68 -23.64
C LEU A 260 10.96 10.26 -22.23
N GLN A 261 10.00 11.11 -21.86
CA GLN A 261 9.90 11.64 -20.51
C GLN A 261 9.67 10.51 -19.49
N LYS A 262 8.73 9.60 -19.72
CA LYS A 262 8.52 8.43 -18.85
C LYS A 262 9.75 7.54 -18.73
N PHE A 263 10.50 7.36 -19.82
CA PHE A 263 11.75 6.60 -19.78
C PHE A 263 12.79 7.31 -18.91
N LYS A 264 12.96 8.62 -19.06
CA LYS A 264 13.81 9.44 -18.19
C LYS A 264 13.36 9.32 -16.74
N ASP A 265 12.07 9.48 -16.46
CA ASP A 265 11.50 9.39 -15.12
C ASP A 265 11.73 8.01 -14.52
N LEU A 266 11.56 6.94 -15.30
CA LEU A 266 11.83 5.57 -14.87
C LEU A 266 13.31 5.35 -14.52
N VAL A 267 14.23 5.83 -15.36
CA VAL A 267 15.68 5.72 -15.12
C VAL A 267 16.08 6.46 -13.85
N ILE A 268 15.51 7.63 -13.60
CA ILE A 268 15.73 8.40 -12.36
C ILE A 268 15.07 7.71 -11.16
N SER A 269 13.89 7.13 -11.35
CA SER A 269 13.10 6.48 -10.30
C SER A 269 13.70 5.21 -9.75
N ILE A 270 14.36 4.40 -10.59
CA ILE A 270 14.92 3.10 -10.17
C ILE A 270 15.88 3.28 -8.98
N PRO A 271 16.91 4.15 -9.02
CA PRO A 271 17.74 4.46 -7.87
C PRO A 271 16.93 4.86 -6.63
N HIS A 272 16.05 5.86 -6.75
CA HIS A 272 15.27 6.36 -5.60
C HIS A 272 14.35 5.30 -5.00
N SER A 273 13.91 4.34 -5.81
CA SER A 273 13.09 3.22 -5.33
C SER A 273 13.80 2.33 -4.32
N PHE A 274 15.15 2.30 -4.28
CA PHE A 274 15.90 1.45 -3.35
C PHE A 274 15.81 1.93 -1.89
N TYR A 275 15.65 3.24 -1.69
CA TYR A 275 15.42 3.88 -0.41
C TYR A 275 16.53 3.68 0.64
N PHE A 276 17.77 4.04 0.31
CA PHE A 276 18.91 4.01 1.25
C PHE A 276 18.98 5.22 2.22
N ARG A 277 17.82 5.83 2.56
CA ARG A 277 17.73 7.13 3.25
C ARG A 277 18.35 7.20 4.66
N PHE A 278 18.54 6.07 5.31
CA PHE A 278 19.01 6.00 6.70
C PHE A 278 20.49 6.38 6.89
N TRP A 279 21.16 6.85 5.85
CA TRP A 279 22.55 7.32 5.88
C TRP A 279 22.70 8.84 5.95
N ASP A 280 21.61 9.60 5.80
CA ASP A 280 21.64 11.06 5.88
C ASP A 280 22.16 11.54 7.25
N GLU A 281 21.84 10.82 8.34
CA GLU A 281 22.36 11.10 9.68
C GLU A 281 23.86 10.84 9.83
N ALA A 282 24.43 9.99 8.98
CA ALA A 282 25.84 9.61 8.99
C ALA A 282 26.68 10.42 7.99
N SER A 283 26.19 11.55 7.50
CA SER A 283 26.84 12.42 6.50
C SER A 283 27.15 11.77 5.15
N ILE A 284 26.59 10.59 4.86
CA ILE A 284 26.66 9.97 3.54
C ILE A 284 25.34 10.23 2.82
N ASP A 285 25.39 10.95 1.70
CA ASP A 285 24.21 11.23 0.88
C ASP A 285 23.56 9.91 0.43
N SER A 286 22.36 9.65 0.94
CA SER A 286 21.60 8.43 0.65
C SER A 286 21.27 8.23 -0.83
N ASN A 287 21.27 9.31 -1.61
CA ASN A 287 21.14 9.21 -3.07
C ASN A 287 22.36 8.52 -3.68
N THR A 288 23.57 8.82 -3.20
CA THR A 288 24.81 8.23 -3.72
C THR A 288 24.78 6.71 -3.66
N MET A 289 24.42 6.10 -2.52
CA MET A 289 24.29 4.64 -2.40
C MET A 289 23.23 4.05 -3.35
N SER A 290 22.12 4.76 -3.51
CA SER A 290 21.03 4.38 -4.42
C SER A 290 21.50 4.36 -5.87
N TYR A 291 22.27 5.37 -6.30
CA TYR A 291 22.87 5.42 -7.63
C TYR A 291 23.98 4.40 -7.82
N GLU A 292 24.83 4.14 -6.83
CA GLU A 292 25.86 3.10 -6.89
C GLU A 292 25.25 1.70 -7.13
N TYR A 293 24.21 1.36 -6.35
CA TYR A 293 23.47 0.11 -6.55
C TYR A 293 22.83 0.06 -7.94
N ALA A 294 22.22 1.16 -8.40
CA ALA A 294 21.63 1.27 -9.72
C ALA A 294 22.65 1.09 -10.85
N LEU A 295 23.86 1.64 -10.69
CA LEU A 295 24.95 1.51 -11.65
C LEU A 295 25.45 0.06 -11.77
N VAL A 296 25.54 -0.66 -10.65
CA VAL A 296 25.89 -2.10 -10.67
C VAL A 296 24.81 -2.90 -11.40
N PHE A 297 23.54 -2.63 -11.11
CA PHE A 297 22.43 -3.25 -11.84
C PHE A 297 22.47 -2.91 -13.33
N LEU A 298 22.64 -1.63 -13.70
CA LEU A 298 22.69 -1.18 -15.09
C LEU A 298 23.87 -1.82 -15.84
N ALA A 299 25.04 -1.91 -15.22
CA ALA A 299 26.19 -2.59 -15.79
C ALA A 299 25.91 -4.08 -16.02
N ALA A 300 25.27 -4.76 -15.06
CA ALA A 300 24.85 -6.15 -15.24
C ALA A 300 23.81 -6.29 -16.36
N PHE A 301 22.85 -5.36 -16.46
CA PHE A 301 21.83 -5.34 -17.50
C PHE A 301 22.44 -5.17 -18.89
N MET A 302 23.33 -4.20 -19.07
CA MET A 302 24.06 -3.97 -20.32
C MET A 302 24.96 -5.14 -20.68
N ALA A 303 25.63 -5.75 -19.70
CA ALA A 303 26.42 -6.97 -19.90
C ALA A 303 25.53 -8.14 -20.35
N GLY A 304 24.34 -8.30 -19.78
CA GLY A 304 23.36 -9.30 -20.19
C GLY A 304 22.92 -9.11 -21.65
N LEU A 305 22.53 -7.90 -22.03
CA LEU A 305 22.21 -7.54 -23.42
C LEU A 305 23.37 -7.87 -24.37
N PHE A 306 24.59 -7.50 -24.00
CA PHE A 306 25.76 -7.76 -24.82
C PHE A 306 26.04 -9.26 -24.95
N LEU A 307 26.02 -10.02 -23.85
CA LEU A 307 26.33 -11.45 -23.87
C LEU A 307 25.28 -12.26 -24.62
N GLU A 308 24.00 -11.89 -24.50
CA GLU A 308 22.89 -12.57 -25.18
C GLU A 308 22.58 -11.99 -26.57
N ARG A 309 23.33 -10.99 -27.08
CA ARG A 309 23.04 -10.29 -28.35
C ARG A 309 22.75 -11.20 -29.55
N LYS A 310 23.45 -12.33 -29.65
CA LYS A 310 23.23 -13.31 -30.73
C LYS A 310 21.88 -14.02 -30.58
N ASN A 311 21.56 -14.43 -29.35
CA ASN A 311 20.31 -15.09 -29.02
C ASN A 311 19.12 -14.12 -29.13
N ILE A 312 19.29 -12.85 -28.72
CA ILE A 312 18.32 -11.77 -28.93
C ILE A 312 18.05 -11.60 -30.43
N TYR A 313 19.10 -11.48 -31.25
CA TYR A 313 18.94 -11.36 -32.70
C TYR A 313 18.20 -12.57 -33.31
N SER A 314 18.55 -13.79 -32.89
CA SER A 314 17.83 -15.00 -33.30
C SER A 314 16.36 -14.95 -32.88
N ALA A 315 16.06 -14.52 -31.65
CA ALA A 315 14.68 -14.39 -31.15
C ALA A 315 13.88 -13.35 -31.95
N CYS A 316 14.48 -12.21 -32.28
CA CYS A 316 13.85 -11.20 -33.13
C CYS A 316 13.57 -11.73 -34.54
N ARG A 317 14.49 -12.49 -35.15
CA ARG A 317 14.25 -13.14 -36.46
C ARG A 317 13.14 -14.18 -36.39
N ALA A 318 13.07 -14.92 -35.29
CA ALA A 318 12.07 -15.95 -35.05
C ALA A 318 10.64 -15.40 -34.86
N LEU A 319 10.47 -14.08 -34.68
CA LEU A 319 9.16 -13.42 -34.74
C LEU A 319 8.54 -13.46 -36.14
N VAL A 320 9.36 -13.56 -37.19
CA VAL A 320 8.88 -13.73 -38.55
C VAL A 320 8.46 -15.20 -38.71
N PRO A 321 7.21 -15.51 -39.10
CA PRO A 321 6.65 -16.86 -39.14
C PRO A 321 7.18 -17.69 -40.32
N ALA A 322 8.49 -17.70 -40.55
CA ALA A 322 9.17 -18.49 -41.56
C ALA A 322 9.97 -19.61 -40.89
N GLU A 323 9.84 -20.84 -41.40
CA GLU A 323 10.45 -22.03 -40.80
C GLU A 323 11.99 -21.92 -40.66
N LYS A 324 12.64 -21.22 -41.59
CA LYS A 324 14.09 -20.93 -41.58
C LYS A 324 14.56 -20.02 -40.45
N PHE A 325 13.65 -19.32 -39.77
CA PHE A 325 13.97 -18.42 -38.65
C PHE A 325 13.60 -19.00 -37.29
N ARG A 326 13.20 -20.28 -37.21
CA ARG A 326 12.90 -20.93 -35.93
C ARG A 326 14.10 -20.92 -35.00
N LEU A 327 13.80 -20.73 -33.72
CA LEU A 327 14.80 -20.71 -32.67
C LEU A 327 15.15 -22.14 -32.23
N ASP A 328 16.44 -22.47 -32.15
CA ASP A 328 16.86 -23.68 -31.43
C ASP A 328 16.61 -23.45 -29.93
N LYS A 329 16.13 -24.47 -29.23
CA LYS A 329 16.00 -24.48 -27.78
C LYS A 329 17.27 -24.02 -27.07
N LYS A 330 18.47 -24.35 -27.59
CA LYS A 330 19.75 -23.90 -27.02
C LYS A 330 19.96 -22.38 -27.09
N GLN A 331 19.26 -21.69 -27.99
CA GLN A 331 19.34 -20.25 -28.17
C GLN A 331 18.41 -19.49 -27.23
N LEU A 332 17.30 -20.10 -26.77
CA LEU A 332 16.49 -19.50 -25.70
C LEU A 332 17.14 -19.86 -24.37
N THR A 333 18.16 -19.12 -23.96
CA THR A 333 18.82 -19.37 -22.68
C THR A 333 17.91 -18.91 -21.52
N PRO A 334 18.04 -19.52 -20.32
CA PRO A 334 17.39 -19.01 -19.12
C PRO A 334 17.70 -17.52 -18.84
N GLU A 335 18.92 -17.10 -19.16
CA GLU A 335 19.37 -15.71 -19.09
C GLU A 335 18.59 -14.80 -20.05
N LEU A 336 18.40 -15.24 -21.29
CA LEU A 336 17.57 -14.51 -22.26
C LEU A 336 16.13 -14.42 -21.78
N LEU A 337 15.57 -15.47 -21.18
CA LEU A 337 14.22 -15.43 -20.61
C LEU A 337 14.09 -14.39 -19.49
N ILE A 338 15.05 -14.35 -18.55
CA ILE A 338 15.09 -13.34 -17.48
C ILE A 338 15.21 -11.92 -18.07
N LEU A 339 16.05 -11.74 -19.08
CA LEU A 339 16.25 -10.46 -19.75
C LEU A 339 15.00 -9.99 -20.51
N MET A 340 14.33 -10.89 -21.22
CA MET A 340 13.07 -10.61 -21.91
C MET A 340 11.96 -10.24 -20.93
N SER A 341 11.85 -10.93 -19.79
CA SER A 341 10.89 -10.57 -18.73
C SER A 341 11.21 -9.22 -18.11
N SER A 342 12.49 -8.89 -17.93
CA SER A 342 12.92 -7.57 -17.44
C SER A 342 12.54 -6.46 -18.42
N LEU A 343 12.80 -6.66 -19.71
CA LEU A 343 12.45 -5.72 -20.77
C LEU A 343 10.95 -5.56 -20.92
N SER A 344 10.17 -6.64 -20.86
CA SER A 344 8.71 -6.55 -20.98
C SER A 344 8.09 -5.80 -19.81
N PHE A 345 8.64 -5.94 -18.60
CA PHE A 345 8.23 -5.16 -17.45
C PHE A 345 8.50 -3.66 -17.66
N ILE A 346 9.72 -3.30 -18.10
CA ILE A 346 10.07 -1.90 -18.43
C ILE A 346 9.11 -1.36 -19.51
N MET A 347 8.89 -2.12 -20.58
CA MET A 347 7.97 -1.72 -21.65
C MET A 347 6.53 -1.56 -21.16
N MET A 348 6.05 -2.44 -20.27
CA MET A 348 4.72 -2.32 -19.67
C MET A 348 4.58 -1.00 -18.90
N VAL A 349 5.58 -0.62 -18.11
CA VAL A 349 5.58 0.68 -17.40
C VAL A 349 5.56 1.83 -18.39
N LEU A 350 6.42 1.82 -19.41
CA LEU A 350 6.49 2.88 -20.42
C LEU A 350 5.20 3.04 -21.22
N LEU A 351 4.57 1.94 -21.60
CA LEU A 351 3.34 1.92 -22.40
C LEU A 351 2.08 2.14 -21.57
N SER A 352 2.13 1.95 -20.25
CA SER A 352 0.98 2.15 -19.37
C SER A 352 0.58 3.63 -19.28
N ALA A 353 -0.68 3.88 -18.92
CA ALA A 353 -1.15 5.23 -18.55
C ALA A 353 -0.56 5.71 -17.21
N PHE A 354 0.13 4.84 -16.47
CA PHE A 354 0.75 5.17 -15.19
C PHE A 354 1.74 6.33 -15.38
N TYR A 355 1.43 7.46 -14.78
CA TYR A 355 2.36 8.58 -14.68
C TYR A 355 3.24 8.29 -13.48
N ILE A 356 4.55 8.32 -13.70
CA ILE A 356 5.52 8.34 -12.62
C ILE A 356 5.52 9.81 -12.17
N PRO A 357 4.83 10.17 -11.07
CA PRO A 357 4.62 11.57 -10.73
C PRO A 357 5.94 12.33 -10.65
N ASP A 358 5.95 13.60 -11.08
CA ASP A 358 7.06 14.52 -10.82
C ASP A 358 7.41 14.43 -9.33
N PHE A 359 8.57 13.86 -9.02
CA PHE A 359 9.07 13.66 -7.66
C PHE A 359 9.50 15.00 -7.06
N ILE A 360 8.57 15.93 -6.87
CA ILE A 360 8.86 17.22 -6.26
C ILE A 360 9.23 16.96 -4.79
N PRO A 361 10.43 17.37 -4.34
CA PRO A 361 10.80 17.29 -2.94
C PRO A 361 9.94 18.26 -2.10
N GLY A 362 8.98 17.72 -1.37
CA GLY A 362 8.06 18.46 -0.48
C GLY A 362 6.66 18.42 -1.08
N SER A 363 5.66 17.74 -0.53
CA SER A 363 5.07 17.93 0.80
C SER A 363 4.28 16.66 1.24
N ASN A 364 5.02 15.72 1.86
CA ASN A 364 4.64 14.45 2.51
C ASN A 364 5.71 13.39 2.22
N ILE A 365 6.81 13.45 2.97
CA ILE A 365 8.12 13.04 2.43
C ILE A 365 8.43 11.54 2.60
N LEU A 366 7.81 10.81 3.53
CA LEU A 366 8.12 9.37 3.72
C LEU A 366 7.15 8.44 2.98
N TYR A 367 5.85 8.62 3.22
CA TYR A 367 4.83 7.67 2.77
C TYR A 367 4.38 7.92 1.33
N ASN A 368 4.02 9.16 0.98
CA ASN A 368 3.53 9.49 -0.35
C ASN A 368 4.61 9.28 -1.43
N LYS A 369 5.88 9.54 -1.12
CA LYS A 369 6.98 9.32 -2.09
C LYS A 369 7.22 7.84 -2.38
N LEU A 370 7.14 6.98 -1.36
CA LEU A 370 7.44 5.56 -1.47
C LEU A 370 6.30 4.72 -2.02
N ASN A 371 5.05 5.15 -1.83
CA ASN A 371 3.90 4.41 -2.32
C ASN A 371 3.87 4.33 -3.86
N PHE A 372 4.53 5.24 -4.58
CA PHE A 372 4.61 5.17 -6.05
C PHE A 372 5.57 4.09 -6.55
N TYR A 373 6.64 3.80 -5.81
CA TYR A 373 7.62 2.79 -6.23
C TYR A 373 7.11 1.35 -6.10
N ARG A 374 5.92 1.14 -5.51
CA ARG A 374 5.39 -0.21 -5.26
C ARG A 374 5.12 -0.96 -6.55
N TYR A 375 4.83 -0.21 -7.60
CA TYR A 375 4.66 -0.76 -8.94
C TYR A 375 5.97 -1.32 -9.50
N LEU A 376 7.14 -0.89 -9.04
CA LEU A 376 8.45 -1.46 -9.40
C LEU A 376 8.80 -2.72 -8.60
N LEU A 377 8.11 -3.03 -7.49
CA LEU A 377 8.45 -4.20 -6.65
C LEU A 377 8.54 -5.51 -7.43
N PRO A 378 7.65 -5.82 -8.39
CA PRO A 378 7.76 -7.05 -9.16
C PRO A 378 8.99 -7.11 -10.08
N PHE A 379 9.68 -5.99 -10.31
CA PHE A 379 10.90 -5.90 -11.10
C PHE A 379 12.15 -6.34 -10.33
N TYR A 380 12.20 -6.11 -9.02
CA TYR A 380 13.37 -6.36 -8.17
C TYR A 380 13.90 -7.79 -8.26
N PRO A 381 13.08 -8.86 -8.20
CA PRO A 381 13.59 -10.22 -8.36
C PRO A 381 14.29 -10.43 -9.71
N PHE A 382 13.83 -9.80 -10.79
CA PHE A 382 14.51 -9.88 -12.08
C PHE A 382 15.85 -9.15 -12.06
N MET A 383 15.93 -7.99 -11.40
CA MET A 383 17.19 -7.26 -11.20
C MET A 383 18.21 -8.14 -10.46
N PHE A 384 17.78 -8.79 -9.37
CA PHE A 384 18.63 -9.68 -8.59
C PHE A 384 19.07 -10.91 -9.40
N ALA A 385 18.15 -11.52 -10.15
CA ALA A 385 18.45 -12.70 -10.97
C ALA A 385 19.46 -12.37 -12.07
N LEU A 386 19.30 -11.22 -12.74
CA LEU A 386 20.21 -10.75 -13.77
C LEU A 386 21.60 -10.45 -13.19
N MET A 387 21.68 -9.72 -12.08
CA MET A 387 22.95 -9.47 -11.39
C MET A 387 23.63 -10.79 -11.00
N ALA A 388 22.88 -11.74 -10.42
CA ALA A 388 23.42 -13.02 -9.98
C ALA A 388 24.03 -13.85 -11.12
N VAL A 389 23.32 -13.95 -12.24
CA VAL A 389 23.79 -14.62 -13.46
C VAL A 389 25.06 -13.97 -14.01
N ILE A 390 25.11 -12.64 -14.06
CA ILE A 390 26.26 -11.92 -14.59
C ILE A 390 27.46 -12.05 -13.65
N PHE A 391 27.27 -11.94 -12.35
CA PHE A 391 28.33 -12.18 -11.37
C PHE A 391 28.91 -13.60 -11.49
N GLN A 392 28.08 -14.62 -11.68
CA GLN A 392 28.58 -15.98 -11.93
C GLN A 392 29.43 -16.07 -13.20
N ARG A 393 29.01 -15.43 -14.30
CA ARG A 393 29.80 -15.41 -15.54
C ARG A 393 31.14 -14.70 -15.36
N LEU A 394 31.15 -13.57 -14.67
CA LEU A 394 32.38 -12.84 -14.31
C LEU A 394 33.29 -13.70 -13.44
N TRP A 395 32.73 -14.43 -12.47
CA TRP A 395 33.46 -15.39 -11.63
C TRP A 395 34.11 -16.53 -12.43
N LYS A 396 33.45 -16.98 -13.51
CA LYS A 396 33.94 -18.04 -14.41
C LYS A 396 34.90 -17.56 -15.50
N SER A 397 35.10 -16.25 -15.67
CA SER A 397 35.93 -15.65 -16.73
C SER A 397 37.43 -16.01 -16.71
N GLY A 398 37.92 -16.70 -15.67
CA GLY A 398 39.33 -17.07 -15.50
C GLY A 398 40.25 -15.94 -15.03
N LYS A 399 39.94 -14.67 -15.32
CA LYS A 399 40.77 -13.51 -14.95
C LYS A 399 40.62 -13.13 -13.47
N ARG A 400 41.69 -13.27 -12.68
CA ARG A 400 41.69 -12.97 -11.23
C ARG A 400 41.18 -11.57 -10.89
N SER A 401 41.58 -10.54 -11.64
CA SER A 401 41.15 -9.14 -11.42
C SER A 401 39.64 -8.96 -11.57
N VAL A 402 39.04 -9.58 -12.58
CA VAL A 402 37.59 -9.53 -12.83
C VAL A 402 36.81 -10.23 -11.71
N LYS A 403 37.29 -11.40 -11.25
CA LYS A 403 36.68 -12.11 -10.11
C LYS A 403 36.70 -11.28 -8.84
N MET A 404 37.84 -10.64 -8.56
CA MET A 404 38.02 -9.80 -7.37
C MET A 404 37.13 -8.57 -7.43
N MET A 405 37.05 -7.90 -8.58
CA MET A 405 36.15 -6.76 -8.78
C MET A 405 34.67 -7.17 -8.59
N ALA A 406 34.25 -8.28 -9.20
CA ALA A 406 32.89 -8.82 -9.02
C ALA A 406 32.57 -9.12 -7.56
N LEU A 407 33.51 -9.74 -6.83
CA LEU A 407 33.35 -10.05 -5.41
C LEU A 407 33.25 -8.78 -4.57
N ILE A 408 34.11 -7.77 -4.80
CA ILE A 408 34.08 -6.49 -4.10
C ILE A 408 32.73 -5.80 -4.32
N LEU A 409 32.27 -5.70 -5.57
CA LEU A 409 30.97 -5.08 -5.88
C LEU A 409 29.81 -5.82 -5.22
N LEU A 410 29.82 -7.16 -5.23
CA LEU A 410 28.78 -7.94 -4.57
C LEU A 410 28.79 -7.72 -3.05
N VAL A 411 29.96 -7.80 -2.41
CA VAL A 411 30.09 -7.60 -0.95
C VAL A 411 29.67 -6.20 -0.54
N LEU A 412 30.07 -5.16 -1.28
CA LEU A 412 29.66 -3.78 -1.00
C LEU A 412 28.14 -3.63 -1.08
N ASN A 413 27.50 -4.13 -2.13
CA ASN A 413 26.03 -4.07 -2.25
C ASN A 413 25.32 -4.82 -1.11
N LEU A 414 25.81 -6.01 -0.75
CA LEU A 414 25.25 -6.79 0.36
C LEU A 414 25.41 -6.06 1.70
N LEU A 415 26.57 -5.42 1.94
CA LEU A 415 26.81 -4.63 3.14
C LEU A 415 25.91 -3.39 3.19
N TYR A 416 25.77 -2.65 2.09
CA TYR A 416 24.87 -1.49 2.00
C TYR A 416 23.43 -1.88 2.32
N CYS A 417 22.94 -2.97 1.72
CA CYS A 417 21.59 -3.43 1.99
C CYS A 417 21.42 -3.94 3.41
N LEU A 418 22.35 -4.75 3.93
CA LEU A 418 22.26 -5.30 5.29
C LEU A 418 22.26 -4.19 6.34
N THR A 419 23.23 -3.28 6.27
CA THR A 419 23.35 -2.16 7.21
C THR A 419 22.13 -1.24 7.16
N SER A 420 21.59 -0.98 5.97
CA SER A 420 20.39 -0.15 5.82
C SER A 420 19.13 -0.84 6.34
N ASN A 421 19.03 -2.16 6.22
CA ASN A 421 17.95 -2.94 6.85
C ASN A 421 18.08 -3.00 8.37
N VAL A 422 19.30 -3.07 8.91
CA VAL A 422 19.51 -2.98 10.36
C VAL A 422 19.12 -1.60 10.89
N ARG A 423 19.40 -0.53 10.15
CA ARG A 423 18.96 0.83 10.52
C ARG A 423 17.45 1.06 10.48
N LEU A 424 16.70 0.20 9.77
CA LEU A 424 15.23 0.20 9.85
C LEU A 424 14.70 -0.35 11.17
N MET A 425 15.51 -1.10 11.93
CA MET A 425 15.10 -1.74 13.16
C MET A 425 15.16 -0.73 14.32
N ASP A 426 13.99 -0.31 14.78
CA ASP A 426 13.81 0.41 16.03
C ASP A 426 13.52 -0.57 17.16
N TYR A 427 14.50 -0.76 18.06
CA TYR A 427 14.33 -1.58 19.26
C TYR A 427 13.24 -1.04 20.19
N SER A 428 12.91 0.26 20.10
CA SER A 428 11.82 0.85 20.84
C SER A 428 10.45 0.33 20.38
N SER A 429 10.34 -0.11 19.11
CA SER A 429 9.13 -0.68 18.52
C SER A 429 8.99 -2.19 18.77
N LEU A 430 9.88 -2.83 19.53
CA LEU A 430 9.76 -4.26 19.79
C LEU A 430 8.39 -4.56 20.43
N GLY A 431 7.64 -5.45 19.77
CA GLY A 431 6.33 -5.89 20.25
C GLY A 431 5.15 -5.10 19.67
N THR A 432 5.38 -3.96 19.01
CA THR A 432 4.29 -3.12 18.47
C THR A 432 3.45 -3.85 17.42
N SER A 433 4.04 -4.79 16.67
CA SER A 433 3.31 -5.59 15.69
C SER A 433 2.27 -6.52 16.31
N PHE A 434 2.43 -6.95 17.56
CA PHE A 434 1.50 -7.85 18.24
C PHE A 434 0.29 -7.10 18.80
N ILE A 435 0.47 -5.84 19.18
CA ILE A 435 -0.59 -4.99 19.76
C ILE A 435 -1.40 -4.26 18.68
N ASN A 436 -0.80 -4.06 17.49
CA ASN A 436 -1.51 -3.50 16.36
C ASN A 436 -2.48 -4.53 15.79
N ARG A 437 -3.75 -4.14 15.61
CA ARG A 437 -4.75 -4.99 14.94
C ARG A 437 -4.30 -5.22 13.50
N GLY A 438 -4.38 -6.45 13.05
CA GLY A 438 -4.11 -6.86 11.68
C GLY A 438 -5.21 -6.45 10.71
N TYR A 439 -6.33 -5.90 11.19
CA TYR A 439 -7.49 -5.49 10.41
C TYR A 439 -7.99 -4.09 10.79
N THR A 440 -8.83 -3.50 9.94
CA THR A 440 -9.62 -2.29 10.24
C THR A 440 -10.80 -2.14 9.27
N LEU A 441 -11.92 -1.60 9.75
CA LEU A 441 -13.04 -1.20 8.88
C LEU A 441 -12.68 0.02 8.01
N HIS A 442 -11.59 0.71 8.36
CA HIS A 442 -11.18 1.91 7.67
C HIS A 442 -10.97 1.70 6.17
N GLY A 443 -11.45 2.62 5.33
CA GLY A 443 -11.49 2.49 3.88
C GLY A 443 -12.71 1.74 3.33
N TYR A 444 -13.48 1.06 4.19
CA TYR A 444 -14.73 0.38 3.82
C TYR A 444 -15.99 1.06 4.35
N GLU A 445 -15.89 2.12 5.16
CA GLU A 445 -17.03 2.73 5.84
C GLU A 445 -18.09 3.22 4.84
N SER A 446 -17.68 3.87 3.76
CA SER A 446 -18.61 4.30 2.71
C SER A 446 -19.40 3.13 2.11
N ARG A 447 -18.76 1.97 1.93
CA ARG A 447 -19.40 0.76 1.39
C ARG A 447 -20.26 0.06 2.43
N ALA A 448 -19.84 0.09 3.69
CA ALA A 448 -20.61 -0.36 4.84
C ALA A 448 -21.93 0.41 4.94
N VAL A 449 -21.85 1.73 4.84
CA VAL A 449 -22.99 2.65 4.85
C VAL A 449 -23.90 2.41 3.66
N VAL A 450 -23.37 2.45 2.43
CA VAL A 450 -24.17 2.27 1.22
C VAL A 450 -24.81 0.89 1.16
N SER A 451 -24.08 -0.17 1.53
CA SER A 451 -24.65 -1.52 1.56
C SER A 451 -25.73 -1.68 2.61
N THR A 452 -25.62 -1.02 3.76
CA THR A 452 -26.62 -1.11 4.83
C THR A 452 -27.87 -0.32 4.41
N LEU A 453 -27.71 0.94 3.98
CA LEU A 453 -28.80 1.77 3.45
C LEU A 453 -29.58 1.10 2.31
N ASN A 454 -28.92 0.38 1.41
CA ASN A 454 -29.59 -0.29 0.29
C ASN A 454 -30.36 -1.56 0.70
N LYS A 455 -30.03 -2.15 1.86
CA LYS A 455 -30.72 -3.34 2.40
C LYS A 455 -31.84 -2.97 3.38
N SER A 456 -31.74 -1.80 3.99
CA SER A 456 -32.68 -1.35 5.00
C SER A 456 -33.97 -0.82 4.38
N SER A 457 -35.08 -1.16 5.02
CA SER A 457 -36.43 -0.73 4.64
C SER A 457 -36.73 0.72 5.05
N SER A 458 -36.02 1.23 6.06
CA SER A 458 -36.11 2.60 6.57
C SER A 458 -34.76 3.09 7.08
N PHE A 459 -34.67 4.38 7.41
CA PHE A 459 -33.45 4.94 8.00
C PHE A 459 -33.20 4.41 9.42
N ASP A 460 -34.24 4.23 10.23
CA ASP A 460 -34.13 3.59 11.55
C ASP A 460 -33.63 2.14 11.46
N ASP A 461 -34.09 1.41 10.44
CA ASP A 461 -33.60 0.07 10.13
C ASP A 461 -32.11 0.08 9.74
N ALA A 462 -31.65 1.11 9.03
CA ALA A 462 -30.22 1.31 8.74
C ALA A 462 -29.42 1.62 10.00
N LEU A 463 -29.93 2.48 10.90
CA LEU A 463 -29.29 2.81 12.18
C LEU A 463 -29.07 1.58 13.05
N ARG A 464 -30.08 0.69 13.14
CA ARG A 464 -29.96 -0.61 13.81
C ARG A 464 -28.96 -1.53 13.10
N GLY A 465 -28.91 -1.49 11.77
CA GLY A 465 -27.90 -2.20 10.99
C GLY A 465 -26.45 -1.80 11.30
N PHE A 466 -26.24 -0.59 11.84
CA PHE A 466 -24.93 -0.11 12.27
C PHE A 466 -24.58 -0.45 13.74
N ASP A 467 -25.50 -1.04 14.52
CA ASP A 467 -25.19 -1.48 15.90
C ASP A 467 -24.21 -2.65 15.96
N ARG A 468 -24.02 -3.35 14.84
CA ARG A 468 -23.07 -4.47 14.73
C ARG A 468 -21.59 -4.06 14.69
N TYR A 469 -21.29 -2.76 14.57
CA TYR A 469 -19.91 -2.27 14.55
C TYR A 469 -19.43 -1.97 15.97
N SER A 470 -18.14 -2.08 16.23
CA SER A 470 -17.58 -1.71 17.53
C SER A 470 -17.69 -0.19 17.76
N ASP A 471 -17.61 0.27 19.01
CA ASP A 471 -17.77 1.70 19.33
C ASP A 471 -16.71 2.58 18.65
N GLY A 472 -15.48 2.07 18.49
CA GLY A 472 -14.44 2.76 17.71
C GLY A 472 -14.76 2.87 16.21
N GLU A 473 -15.49 1.91 15.65
CA GLU A 473 -15.89 1.90 14.24
C GLU A 473 -17.17 2.71 13.99
N LYS A 474 -18.10 2.70 14.95
CA LYS A 474 -19.40 3.38 14.87
C LYS A 474 -19.22 4.86 14.51
N TYR A 475 -18.31 5.57 15.15
CA TYR A 475 -18.06 6.99 14.86
C TYR A 475 -17.77 7.22 13.37
N ASN A 476 -16.84 6.46 12.79
CA ASN A 476 -16.48 6.60 11.37
C ASN A 476 -17.64 6.19 10.45
N VAL A 477 -18.36 5.12 10.78
CA VAL A 477 -19.55 4.68 10.04
C VAL A 477 -20.64 5.76 10.05
N TYR A 478 -20.91 6.39 11.21
CA TYR A 478 -21.89 7.46 11.34
C TYR A 478 -21.45 8.74 10.64
N ASN A 479 -20.16 9.09 10.70
CA ASN A 479 -19.61 10.19 9.89
C ASN A 479 -19.82 9.95 8.39
N PHE A 480 -19.51 8.75 7.89
CA PHE A 480 -19.78 8.42 6.49
C PHE A 480 -21.27 8.33 6.15
N LEU A 481 -22.12 7.94 7.10
CA LEU A 481 -23.56 7.98 6.96
C LEU A 481 -24.02 9.42 6.72
N GLY A 482 -23.57 10.36 7.57
CA GLY A 482 -23.82 11.79 7.41
C GLY A 482 -23.45 12.31 6.02
N LYS A 483 -22.23 12.00 5.56
CA LYS A 483 -21.76 12.35 4.20
C LYS A 483 -22.70 11.78 3.13
N THR A 484 -23.00 10.48 3.21
CA THR A 484 -23.84 9.78 2.23
C THR A 484 -25.25 10.32 2.15
N VAL A 485 -25.80 10.69 3.30
CA VAL A 485 -27.12 11.30 3.45
C VAL A 485 -27.14 12.70 2.82
N GLY A 486 -26.11 13.51 3.08
CA GLY A 486 -25.91 14.81 2.43
C GLY A 486 -25.87 14.71 0.90
N MET A 487 -25.26 13.62 0.38
CA MET A 487 -25.21 13.35 -1.05
C MET A 487 -26.55 12.92 -1.67
N ARG A 488 -27.43 12.26 -0.90
CA ARG A 488 -28.72 11.72 -1.37
C ARG A 488 -29.89 12.70 -1.22
N ASN A 489 -29.64 13.96 -0.84
CA ASN A 489 -30.64 15.02 -0.66
C ASN A 489 -31.72 14.70 0.39
N TYR A 490 -31.42 13.90 1.41
CA TYR A 490 -32.30 13.83 2.59
C TYR A 490 -32.35 15.19 3.29
N SER A 491 -33.50 15.54 3.89
CA SER A 491 -33.59 16.78 4.66
C SER A 491 -32.83 16.64 5.99
N LEU A 492 -32.31 17.75 6.48
CA LEU A 492 -31.58 17.77 7.75
C LEU A 492 -32.50 17.37 8.93
N GLU A 493 -33.77 17.76 8.84
CA GLU A 493 -34.82 17.45 9.82
C GLU A 493 -35.14 15.96 9.87
N GLU A 494 -35.18 15.26 8.72
CA GLU A 494 -35.37 13.80 8.66
C GLU A 494 -34.24 13.08 9.38
N VAL A 495 -33.01 13.55 9.17
CA VAL A 495 -31.79 12.93 9.71
C VAL A 495 -31.71 13.17 11.22
N ILE A 496 -31.88 14.42 11.66
CA ILE A 496 -31.88 14.76 13.08
C ILE A 496 -33.04 14.06 13.79
N GLY A 497 -34.23 14.06 13.21
CA GLY A 497 -35.42 13.44 13.78
C GLY A 497 -35.28 11.93 13.96
N ALA A 498 -34.60 11.23 13.05
CA ALA A 498 -34.37 9.80 13.17
C ALA A 498 -33.26 9.44 14.17
N VAL A 499 -32.15 10.19 14.17
CA VAL A 499 -31.01 9.86 15.04
C VAL A 499 -31.23 10.32 16.49
N SER A 500 -31.88 11.47 16.71
CA SER A 500 -32.16 12.01 18.06
C SER A 500 -33.08 11.14 18.91
N LYS A 501 -33.97 10.36 18.29
CA LYS A 501 -34.91 9.49 19.02
C LYS A 501 -34.24 8.30 19.72
N ASN A 502 -33.07 7.88 19.26
CA ASN A 502 -32.52 6.58 19.65
C ASN A 502 -31.06 6.64 20.14
N HIS A 503 -30.24 7.63 19.76
CA HIS A 503 -28.79 7.53 20.00
C HIS A 503 -28.01 8.86 20.04
N GLY A 504 -27.94 9.52 21.20
CA GLY A 504 -27.31 10.84 21.38
C GLY A 504 -25.88 10.98 20.83
N GLU A 505 -24.96 10.07 21.16
CA GLU A 505 -23.56 10.15 20.70
C GLU A 505 -23.39 9.90 19.19
N LYS A 506 -24.29 9.12 18.60
CA LYS A 506 -24.27 8.79 17.17
C LYS A 506 -24.69 9.99 16.31
N LEU A 507 -25.50 10.89 16.89
CA LEU A 507 -25.99 12.10 16.24
C LEU A 507 -24.84 13.04 15.86
N THR A 508 -23.86 13.21 16.74
CA THR A 508 -22.67 14.02 16.48
C THR A 508 -21.93 13.55 15.23
N GLY A 509 -21.64 12.25 15.10
CA GLY A 509 -20.96 11.70 13.93
C GLY A 509 -21.73 11.94 12.62
N VAL A 510 -23.04 11.68 12.60
CA VAL A 510 -23.90 11.91 11.43
C VAL A 510 -23.95 13.40 11.04
N ILE A 511 -24.12 14.29 12.03
CA ILE A 511 -24.17 15.74 11.81
C ILE A 511 -22.84 16.24 11.25
N GLU A 512 -21.72 15.81 11.84
CA GLU A 512 -20.38 16.16 11.38
C GLU A 512 -20.16 15.80 9.92
N GLY A 513 -20.47 14.56 9.54
CA GLY A 513 -20.31 14.11 8.16
C GLY A 513 -21.23 14.83 7.17
N PHE A 514 -22.47 15.10 7.58
CA PHE A 514 -23.43 15.85 6.76
C PHE A 514 -22.92 17.26 6.47
N PHE A 515 -22.47 18.00 7.49
CA PHE A 515 -21.98 19.37 7.31
C PHE A 515 -20.62 19.46 6.64
N GLU A 516 -19.78 18.42 6.75
CA GLU A 516 -18.55 18.32 5.97
C GLU A 516 -18.85 18.22 4.45
N ASP A 517 -19.77 17.33 4.02
CA ASP A 517 -20.17 17.24 2.60
C ASP A 517 -20.89 18.50 2.12
N LYS A 518 -21.83 19.04 2.92
CA LYS A 518 -22.54 20.27 2.57
C LYS A 518 -21.59 21.46 2.46
N GLY A 519 -20.70 21.66 3.44
CA GLY A 519 -19.71 22.72 3.44
C GLY A 519 -18.78 22.64 2.24
N TYR A 520 -18.33 21.43 1.87
CA TYR A 520 -17.53 21.22 0.67
C TYR A 520 -18.26 21.64 -0.61
N ARG A 521 -19.50 21.18 -0.82
CA ARG A 521 -20.31 21.57 -1.98
C ARG A 521 -20.56 23.08 -2.00
N PHE A 522 -20.88 23.63 -0.84
CA PHE A 522 -21.15 25.06 -0.65
C PHE A 522 -19.98 25.91 -1.14
N LEU A 523 -18.79 25.64 -0.62
CA LEU A 523 -17.57 26.39 -0.92
C LEU A 523 -17.06 26.12 -2.34
N LYS A 524 -17.20 24.88 -2.85
CA LYS A 524 -16.78 24.52 -4.21
C LYS A 524 -17.64 25.14 -5.29
N GLU A 525 -18.95 25.23 -5.06
CA GLU A 525 -19.91 25.78 -6.01
C GLU A 525 -20.03 27.30 -5.92
N GLY A 526 -19.35 27.93 -4.95
CA GLY A 526 -19.37 29.39 -4.78
C GLY A 526 -20.73 29.92 -4.37
N ARG A 527 -21.50 29.15 -3.59
CA ARG A 527 -22.80 29.57 -3.07
C ARG A 527 -22.63 30.65 -2.00
N ASP A 528 -23.71 31.38 -1.73
CA ASP A 528 -23.75 32.53 -0.81
C ASP A 528 -23.73 32.12 0.67
N ILE A 529 -22.65 32.41 1.40
CA ILE A 529 -22.45 32.03 2.81
C ILE A 529 -23.67 32.30 3.71
N GLU A 530 -24.48 33.31 3.41
CA GLU A 530 -25.73 33.56 4.12
C GLU A 530 -26.73 32.39 4.06
N GLU A 531 -26.80 31.66 2.94
CA GLU A 531 -27.61 30.45 2.79
C GLU A 531 -27.13 29.35 3.74
N TYR A 532 -25.81 29.18 3.88
CA TYR A 532 -25.22 28.23 4.82
C TYR A 532 -25.51 28.64 6.27
N VAL A 533 -25.40 29.93 6.59
CA VAL A 533 -25.73 30.48 7.91
C VAL A 533 -27.21 30.29 8.23
N ARG A 534 -28.13 30.60 7.29
CA ARG A 534 -29.57 30.38 7.46
C ARG A 534 -29.91 28.90 7.70
N MET A 535 -29.26 27.99 6.98
CA MET A 535 -29.40 26.53 7.19
C MET A 535 -28.86 26.09 8.56
N ALA A 536 -27.75 26.66 9.02
CA ALA A 536 -27.22 26.37 10.34
C ALA A 536 -28.15 26.91 11.44
N ASP A 537 -28.60 28.16 11.32
CA ASP A 537 -29.49 28.83 12.29
C ASP A 537 -30.87 28.14 12.39
N SER A 538 -31.31 27.40 11.37
CA SER A 538 -32.54 26.61 11.45
C SER A 538 -32.42 25.37 12.35
N LEU A 539 -31.21 25.01 12.78
CA LEU A 539 -30.99 23.97 13.78
C LEU A 539 -31.45 24.45 15.16
N ALA A 540 -32.34 23.69 15.80
CA ALA A 540 -32.85 24.04 17.13
C ALA A 540 -31.81 23.91 18.27
N ASN A 541 -30.66 23.26 18.03
CA ASN A 541 -29.64 22.98 19.04
C ASN A 541 -28.34 23.74 18.69
N GLU A 542 -27.86 24.55 19.65
CA GLU A 542 -26.67 25.40 19.49
C GLU A 542 -25.38 24.58 19.28
N ASP A 543 -25.24 23.40 19.88
CA ASP A 543 -24.07 22.55 19.68
C ASP A 543 -23.98 22.08 18.22
N TYR A 544 -25.13 21.82 17.58
CA TYR A 544 -25.15 21.44 16.16
C TYR A 544 -24.82 22.61 15.25
N GLN A 545 -25.20 23.82 15.63
CA GLN A 545 -24.77 25.05 14.95
C GLN A 545 -23.25 25.18 15.03
N ARG A 546 -22.67 25.02 16.23
CA ARG A 546 -21.20 25.04 16.43
C ARG A 546 -20.48 23.98 15.59
N ILE A 547 -20.98 22.74 15.58
CA ILE A 547 -20.43 21.65 14.75
C ILE A 547 -20.47 22.02 13.26
N CYS A 548 -21.58 22.61 12.78
CA CYS A 548 -21.75 23.05 11.40
C CYS A 548 -20.63 24.02 11.00
N PHE A 549 -20.43 25.10 11.76
CA PHE A 549 -19.39 26.08 11.46
C PHE A 549 -17.97 25.56 11.66
N ARG A 550 -17.75 24.67 12.64
CA ARG A 550 -16.49 23.95 12.77
C ARG A 550 -16.18 23.13 11.52
N LYS A 551 -17.11 22.36 10.99
CA LYS A 551 -16.88 21.59 9.76
C LYS A 551 -16.71 22.47 8.53
N LEU A 552 -17.38 23.62 8.47
CA LEU A 552 -17.12 24.61 7.43
C LEU A 552 -15.67 25.14 7.48
N GLY A 553 -15.17 25.44 8.69
CA GLY A 553 -13.77 25.82 8.92
C GLY A 553 -12.81 24.71 8.48
N PHE A 554 -13.08 23.47 8.89
CA PHE A 554 -12.27 22.30 8.54
C PHE A 554 -12.17 22.08 7.03
N VAL A 555 -13.30 22.16 6.33
CA VAL A 555 -13.33 22.08 4.86
C VAL A 555 -12.53 23.24 4.26
N SER A 556 -12.69 24.46 4.78
CA SER A 556 -11.98 25.64 4.26
C SER A 556 -10.45 25.48 4.33
N GLY A 557 -9.93 24.90 5.41
CA GLY A 557 -8.49 24.65 5.53
C GLY A 557 -8.02 23.37 4.81
N SER A 558 -8.90 22.43 4.48
CA SER A 558 -8.53 21.19 3.77
C SER A 558 -8.28 21.38 2.26
N TYR A 559 -8.86 22.43 1.64
CA TYR A 559 -8.74 22.66 0.19
C TYR A 559 -7.89 23.89 -0.13
N GLU A 560 -6.85 23.72 -0.94
CA GLU A 560 -5.87 24.76 -1.25
C GLU A 560 -6.49 26.08 -1.79
N LYS A 561 -7.52 25.97 -2.64
CA LYS A 561 -8.25 27.13 -3.17
C LYS A 561 -9.06 27.88 -2.11
N LEU A 562 -9.49 27.17 -1.07
CA LEU A 562 -10.35 27.69 0.01
C LEU A 562 -9.51 28.19 1.20
N LYS A 563 -8.32 27.62 1.42
CA LYS A 563 -7.39 28.02 2.49
C LYS A 563 -7.20 29.53 2.52
N LYS A 564 -6.97 30.16 1.36
CA LYS A 564 -6.72 31.60 1.23
C LYS A 564 -7.95 32.47 1.49
N LYS A 565 -9.16 31.91 1.40
CA LYS A 565 -10.43 32.63 1.60
C LYS A 565 -10.94 32.54 3.03
N ALA A 566 -10.34 31.75 3.91
CA ALA A 566 -10.86 31.53 5.25
C ALA A 566 -10.98 32.82 6.08
N GLY A 567 -10.05 33.77 5.89
CA GLY A 567 -10.12 35.10 6.51
C GLY A 567 -11.29 35.95 6.02
N GLU A 568 -11.69 35.82 4.75
CA GLU A 568 -12.89 36.49 4.22
C GLU A 568 -14.15 35.82 4.75
N ILE A 569 -14.17 34.47 4.79
CA ILE A 569 -15.32 33.69 5.24
C ILE A 569 -15.63 34.00 6.70
N ILE A 570 -14.63 34.00 7.60
CA ILE A 570 -14.85 34.22 9.03
C ILE A 570 -15.45 35.60 9.32
N LEU A 571 -15.11 36.63 8.53
CA LEU A 571 -15.65 37.98 8.67
C LEU A 571 -17.13 38.10 8.24
N LEU A 572 -17.62 37.15 7.43
CA LEU A 572 -19.02 37.08 7.01
C LEU A 572 -19.87 36.26 7.99
N LEU A 573 -19.25 35.56 8.94
CA LEU A 573 -19.97 34.76 9.93
C LEU A 573 -20.45 35.63 11.10
N PRO A 574 -21.63 35.33 11.67
CA PRO A 574 -22.02 35.86 12.97
C PRO A 574 -20.92 35.60 14.02
N ALA A 575 -20.63 36.59 14.87
CA ALA A 575 -19.55 36.51 15.86
C ALA A 575 -19.62 35.24 16.75
N LYS A 576 -20.84 34.78 17.09
CA LYS A 576 -21.07 33.55 17.86
C LYS A 576 -20.56 32.27 17.19
N TYR A 577 -20.30 32.29 15.88
CA TYR A 577 -19.87 31.13 15.08
C TYR A 577 -18.45 31.25 14.54
N ALA A 578 -17.89 32.46 14.51
CA ALA A 578 -16.53 32.71 14.06
C ALA A 578 -15.49 31.90 14.86
N SER A 579 -15.71 31.77 16.18
CA SER A 579 -14.89 30.94 17.07
C SER A 579 -14.86 29.46 16.65
N SER A 580 -16.03 28.83 16.45
CA SER A 580 -16.12 27.44 15.97
C SER A 580 -15.52 27.26 14.57
N PHE A 581 -15.69 28.23 13.68
CA PHE A 581 -15.05 28.20 12.37
C PHE A 581 -13.52 28.24 12.47
N ALA A 582 -12.97 29.11 13.32
CA ALA A 582 -11.53 29.21 13.55
C ALA A 582 -10.96 27.91 14.15
N GLU A 583 -11.66 27.30 15.11
CA GLU A 583 -11.34 25.97 15.65
C GLU A 583 -11.26 24.93 14.52
N GLY A 584 -12.30 24.83 13.70
CA GLY A 584 -12.33 23.85 12.62
C GLY A 584 -11.25 24.07 11.57
N TYR A 585 -10.98 25.33 11.22
CA TYR A 585 -9.88 25.68 10.33
C TYR A 585 -8.54 25.24 10.92
N GLY A 586 -8.28 25.54 12.19
CA GLY A 586 -7.10 25.08 12.92
C GLY A 586 -6.96 23.55 12.90
N GLU A 587 -8.04 22.82 13.15
CA GLU A 587 -8.10 21.35 13.14
C GLU A 587 -7.63 20.78 11.79
N SER A 588 -8.04 21.39 10.67
CA SER A 588 -7.64 20.95 9.32
C SER A 588 -6.20 21.27 8.91
N MET A 589 -5.49 22.09 9.68
CA MET A 589 -4.08 22.42 9.39
C MET A 589 -3.11 21.31 9.77
N ILE A 590 -3.57 20.35 10.55
CA ILE A 590 -2.84 19.13 10.88
C ILE A 590 -3.13 18.10 9.79
N ASN A 591 -2.10 17.73 9.03
CA ASN A 591 -2.20 16.62 8.10
C ASN A 591 -1.83 15.33 8.84
N GLU A 592 -2.82 14.49 9.11
CA GLU A 592 -2.60 13.23 9.81
C GLU A 592 -2.50 12.06 8.83
N THR A 593 -1.50 11.21 9.06
CA THR A 593 -1.54 9.85 8.50
C THR A 593 -2.13 8.93 9.56
N MET A 594 -3.34 8.42 9.30
CA MET A 594 -4.20 7.70 10.24
C MET A 594 -3.54 6.52 11.01
N PHE A 595 -2.41 6.02 10.54
CA PHE A 595 -1.77 4.81 11.06
C PHE A 595 -0.44 5.04 11.77
N HIS A 596 0.20 6.20 11.59
CA HIS A 596 1.53 6.41 12.11
C HIS A 596 1.58 7.22 13.40
N CYS A 597 0.53 7.97 13.75
CA CYS A 597 0.59 8.91 14.88
C CYS A 597 1.79 9.85 14.75
N ILE A 598 2.22 10.12 13.51
CA ILE A 598 3.31 11.03 13.21
C ILE A 598 2.66 12.29 12.67
N ILE A 599 2.92 13.41 13.33
CA ILE A 599 2.62 14.75 12.82
C ILE A 599 3.53 14.94 11.60
N THR A 600 3.01 14.66 10.40
CA THR A 600 3.86 14.64 9.19
C THR A 600 4.18 16.05 8.74
N GLU A 601 3.18 16.92 8.70
CA GLU A 601 3.29 18.33 8.35
C GLU A 601 2.21 19.12 9.09
N VAL A 602 2.61 20.27 9.63
CA VAL A 602 1.67 21.33 9.96
C VAL A 602 1.96 22.43 8.97
N TYR A 603 0.98 22.71 8.11
CA TYR A 603 1.08 23.84 7.20
C TYR A 603 1.37 25.08 8.04
N ASN A 604 2.45 25.83 7.73
CA ASN A 604 2.77 27.10 8.41
C ASN A 604 1.68 28.12 8.09
N GLY A 605 0.51 27.99 8.71
CA GLY A 605 -0.72 28.70 8.38
C GLY A 605 -0.66 30.21 8.57
N GLN A 606 0.26 30.69 9.41
CA GLN A 606 0.43 32.12 9.66
C GLN A 606 0.86 32.91 8.42
N GLU A 607 1.46 32.27 7.41
CA GLU A 607 1.80 32.95 6.16
C GLU A 607 0.58 33.10 5.21
N TRP A 608 -0.54 32.42 5.48
CA TRP A 608 -1.61 32.24 4.48
C TRP A 608 -2.94 32.90 4.83
N VAL A 609 -3.27 33.09 6.12
CA VAL A 609 -4.55 33.69 6.55
C VAL A 609 -4.37 34.54 7.80
N SER A 610 -4.70 35.83 7.72
CA SER A 610 -4.82 36.72 8.87
C SER A 610 -6.18 36.52 9.54
N PHE A 611 -6.25 35.71 10.60
CA PHE A 611 -7.42 35.68 11.47
C PHE A 611 -7.52 36.97 12.30
N PRO A 612 -8.74 37.45 12.60
CA PRO A 612 -8.92 38.50 13.60
C PRO A 612 -8.28 38.08 14.93
N GLN A 613 -7.63 39.02 15.63
CA GLN A 613 -6.90 38.75 16.88
C GLN A 613 -7.76 38.06 17.95
N GLU A 614 -9.05 38.36 17.99
CA GLU A 614 -10.01 37.77 18.93
C GLU A 614 -10.25 36.26 18.72
N TYR A 615 -10.03 35.71 17.50
CA TYR A 615 -10.22 34.28 17.20
C TYR A 615 -8.91 33.49 17.07
N ILE A 616 -7.75 34.13 17.29
CA ILE A 616 -6.46 33.46 17.13
C ILE A 616 -6.28 32.34 18.17
N GLY A 617 -6.80 32.54 19.39
CA GLY A 617 -6.80 31.51 20.44
C GLY A 617 -7.61 30.29 20.05
N ASP A 618 -8.76 30.48 19.39
CA ASP A 618 -9.64 29.41 18.92
C ASP A 618 -9.01 28.64 17.76
N TYR A 619 -8.30 29.33 16.86
CA TYR A 619 -7.49 28.67 15.84
C TYR A 619 -6.42 27.75 16.46
N TYR A 620 -5.71 28.21 17.49
CA TYR A 620 -4.70 27.40 18.17
C TYR A 620 -5.32 26.24 18.97
N TYR A 621 -6.48 26.46 19.58
CA TYR A 621 -7.26 25.39 20.18
C TYR A 621 -7.66 24.35 19.14
N GLY A 622 -8.15 24.78 17.99
CA GLY A 622 -8.42 23.94 16.83
C GLY A 622 -7.22 23.15 16.35
N LEU A 623 -6.06 23.79 16.25
CA LEU A 623 -4.79 23.15 15.91
C LEU A 623 -4.45 22.04 16.92
N GLY A 624 -4.66 22.30 18.21
CA GLY A 624 -4.59 21.33 19.29
C GLY A 624 -5.54 20.14 19.10
N ARG A 625 -6.81 20.40 18.75
CA ARG A 625 -7.78 19.34 18.43
C ARG A 625 -7.37 18.53 17.20
N GLY A 626 -6.80 19.20 16.20
CA GLY A 626 -6.17 18.55 15.05
C GLY A 626 -5.15 17.55 15.52
N LEU A 627 -4.18 17.97 16.34
CA LEU A 627 -3.17 17.08 16.94
C LEU A 627 -3.81 15.98 17.80
N GLY A 628 -4.86 16.29 18.57
CA GLY A 628 -5.54 15.27 19.36
C GLY A 628 -6.23 14.20 18.51
N THR A 629 -6.55 14.47 17.24
CA THR A 629 -7.22 13.49 16.35
C THR A 629 -6.34 12.28 16.07
N SER A 630 -5.02 12.43 16.11
CA SER A 630 -4.05 11.33 15.96
C SER A 630 -4.19 10.26 17.04
N PHE A 631 -4.74 10.58 18.21
CA PHE A 631 -5.10 9.57 19.23
C PHE A 631 -6.13 8.57 18.71
N MET A 632 -6.96 8.94 17.73
CA MET A 632 -7.88 8.02 17.07
C MET A 632 -7.10 6.96 16.28
N GLY A 633 -5.95 7.32 15.71
CA GLY A 633 -5.01 6.39 15.10
C GLY A 633 -4.47 5.37 16.12
N ILE A 634 -4.12 5.82 17.33
CA ILE A 634 -3.72 4.93 18.44
C ILE A 634 -4.88 4.01 18.84
N LYS A 635 -6.07 4.57 19.10
CA LYS A 635 -7.27 3.81 19.48
C LYS A 635 -7.68 2.77 18.43
N ASN A 636 -7.67 3.13 17.15
CA ASN A 636 -8.07 2.24 16.05
C ASN A 636 -6.97 1.26 15.66
N SER A 637 -5.71 1.57 15.97
CA SER A 637 -4.59 0.70 15.66
C SER A 637 -4.34 -0.35 16.72
N LEU A 638 -4.59 -0.03 17.98
CA LEU A 638 -4.32 -0.92 19.10
C LEU A 638 -5.58 -1.73 19.49
N TYR A 639 -5.38 -2.92 20.06
CA TYR A 639 -6.45 -3.56 20.83
C TYR A 639 -6.86 -2.63 21.99
N ASP A 640 -8.13 -2.63 22.36
CA ASP A 640 -8.62 -1.76 23.43
C ASP A 640 -7.93 -2.11 24.76
N ILE A 641 -7.43 -1.10 25.48
CA ILE A 641 -6.74 -1.30 26.78
C ILE A 641 -7.74 -1.83 27.81
N SER A 642 -9.01 -1.42 27.72
CA SER A 642 -9.94 -1.60 28.82
C SER A 642 -10.41 -3.04 29.02
N GLU A 643 -10.30 -3.95 28.04
CA GLU A 643 -11.01 -5.25 28.15
C GLU A 643 -10.27 -6.52 27.67
N ASP A 644 -9.28 -6.48 26.77
CA ASP A 644 -8.87 -7.73 26.08
C ASP A 644 -7.42 -8.23 26.29
N ARG A 645 -6.46 -7.40 26.70
CA ARG A 645 -5.02 -7.77 26.75
C ARG A 645 -4.19 -6.96 27.76
N PRO A 646 -4.32 -7.17 29.08
CA PRO A 646 -3.59 -6.41 30.09
C PRO A 646 -2.06 -6.49 29.94
N GLU A 647 -1.54 -7.57 29.35
CA GLU A 647 -0.12 -7.75 29.05
C GLU A 647 0.48 -6.70 28.11
N TYR A 648 -0.36 -5.99 27.35
CA TYR A 648 0.06 -4.98 26.37
C TYR A 648 -0.05 -3.54 26.87
N ARG A 649 -0.57 -3.33 28.10
CA ARG A 649 -0.78 -1.99 28.68
C ARG A 649 0.50 -1.15 28.71
N ALA A 650 1.64 -1.75 29.08
CA ALA A 650 2.92 -1.05 29.10
C ALA A 650 3.37 -0.55 27.71
N LEU A 651 3.14 -1.36 26.66
CA LEU A 651 3.48 -0.97 25.29
C LEU A 651 2.54 0.13 24.78
N TYR A 652 1.26 0.07 25.16
CA TYR A 652 0.30 1.12 24.84
C TYR A 652 0.72 2.47 25.44
N TYR A 653 1.02 2.51 26.74
CA TYR A 653 1.46 3.73 27.40
C TYR A 653 2.76 4.26 26.82
N LYS A 654 3.72 3.38 26.50
CA LYS A 654 4.93 3.80 25.79
C LYS A 654 4.61 4.47 24.44
N ARG A 655 3.59 4.00 23.72
CA ARG A 655 3.18 4.63 22.46
C ARG A 655 2.52 6.00 22.69
N LEU A 656 1.72 6.13 23.75
CA LEU A 656 1.17 7.41 24.17
C LEU A 656 2.29 8.38 24.58
N ASP A 657 3.26 7.94 25.40
CA ASP A 657 4.42 8.74 25.82
C ASP A 657 5.17 9.28 24.60
N ASN A 658 5.47 8.43 23.62
CA ASN A 658 6.15 8.83 22.39
C ASN A 658 5.34 9.90 21.63
N TYR A 659 4.03 9.70 21.49
CA TYR A 659 3.17 10.66 20.81
C TYR A 659 3.08 12.02 21.53
N VAL A 660 2.87 11.98 22.85
CA VAL A 660 2.85 13.18 23.71
C VAL A 660 4.17 13.95 23.59
N ASN A 661 5.31 13.26 23.62
CA ASN A 661 6.62 13.87 23.48
C ASN A 661 6.81 14.52 22.11
N ASP A 662 6.35 13.87 21.03
CA ASP A 662 6.39 14.43 19.69
C ASP A 662 5.53 15.70 19.55
N VAL A 663 4.31 15.70 20.13
CA VAL A 663 3.45 16.89 20.22
C VAL A 663 4.16 18.02 20.98
N LYS A 664 4.68 17.75 22.19
CA LYS A 664 5.38 18.74 23.03
C LYS A 664 6.59 19.34 22.30
N LYS A 665 7.40 18.50 21.66
CA LYS A 665 8.57 18.90 20.87
C LYS A 665 8.15 19.77 19.68
N TRP A 666 7.10 19.36 18.96
CA TRP A 666 6.59 20.10 17.82
C TRP A 666 6.10 21.50 18.22
N VAL A 667 5.25 21.59 19.26
CA VAL A 667 4.73 22.86 19.80
C VAL A 667 5.87 23.77 20.27
N SER A 668 6.90 23.20 20.90
CA SER A 668 8.05 23.96 21.40
C SER A 668 8.92 24.52 20.27
N ASN A 669 9.16 23.74 19.22
CA ASN A 669 10.01 24.14 18.08
C ASN A 669 9.40 25.24 17.21
N LYS A 670 8.09 25.45 17.27
CA LYS A 670 7.38 26.47 16.48
C LYS A 670 7.43 27.88 17.09
N GLY A 671 7.96 28.03 18.31
CA GLY A 671 8.12 29.35 18.93
C GLY A 671 6.81 30.02 19.36
N TYR A 672 5.72 29.26 19.53
CA TYR A 672 4.43 29.78 20.01
C TYR A 672 4.56 30.47 21.38
N GLY A 673 3.78 31.52 21.61
CA GLY A 673 3.69 32.18 22.91
C GLY A 673 3.06 31.27 23.97
N VAL A 674 3.25 31.59 25.25
CA VAL A 674 2.72 30.77 26.37
C VAL A 674 1.22 30.57 26.25
N SER A 675 0.46 31.65 25.98
CA SER A 675 -1.00 31.59 25.80
C SER A 675 -1.42 30.67 24.65
N ASP A 676 -0.72 30.71 23.53
CA ASP A 676 -1.02 29.89 22.35
C ASP A 676 -0.73 28.40 22.62
N LYS A 677 0.39 28.10 23.30
CA LYS A 677 0.73 26.74 23.71
C LYS A 677 -0.34 26.16 24.64
N THR A 678 -0.81 26.95 25.60
CA THR A 678 -1.91 26.54 26.50
C THR A 678 -3.16 26.19 25.70
N LYS A 679 -3.55 27.03 24.72
CA LYS A 679 -4.70 26.74 23.86
C LYS A 679 -4.53 25.47 23.03
N ILE A 680 -3.35 25.24 22.46
CA ILE A 680 -3.04 23.99 21.73
C ILE A 680 -3.19 22.79 22.67
N TYR A 681 -2.62 22.82 23.87
CA TYR A 681 -2.70 21.70 24.82
C TYR A 681 -4.13 21.47 25.34
N GLU A 682 -4.92 22.52 25.56
CA GLU A 682 -6.36 22.42 25.84
C GLU A 682 -7.08 21.66 24.71
N GLY A 683 -6.84 22.03 23.46
CA GLY A 683 -7.43 21.35 22.30
C GLY A 683 -7.04 19.87 22.18
N VAL A 684 -5.76 19.55 22.44
CA VAL A 684 -5.27 18.16 22.45
C VAL A 684 -6.01 17.34 23.51
N LYS A 685 -6.11 17.87 24.73
CA LYS A 685 -6.78 17.23 25.87
C LYS A 685 -8.26 16.99 25.58
N ASP A 686 -8.97 18.01 25.12
CA ASP A 686 -10.40 17.91 24.87
C ASP A 686 -10.70 16.87 23.79
N LYS A 687 -9.90 16.84 22.72
CA LYS A 687 -10.04 15.83 21.67
C LYS A 687 -9.69 14.43 22.17
N ALA A 688 -8.67 14.28 23.01
CA ALA A 688 -8.36 13.00 23.64
C ALA A 688 -9.49 12.50 24.54
N ASN A 689 -10.13 13.41 25.29
CA ASN A 689 -11.28 13.10 26.15
C ASN A 689 -12.49 12.65 25.32
N GLU A 690 -12.71 13.21 24.13
CA GLU A 690 -13.71 12.71 23.17
C GLU A 690 -13.38 11.31 22.66
N ILE A 691 -12.12 11.05 22.30
CA ILE A 691 -11.68 9.78 21.71
C ILE A 691 -11.73 8.65 22.75
N PHE A 692 -11.23 8.92 23.95
CA PHE A 692 -11.15 7.97 25.05
C PHE A 692 -12.28 8.14 26.05
N PHE A 693 -13.48 8.52 25.58
CA PHE A 693 -14.62 8.82 26.45
C PHE A 693 -14.95 7.68 27.45
N ASN A 694 -14.70 6.42 27.09
CA ASN A 694 -14.89 5.24 27.93
C ASN A 694 -13.69 4.84 28.82
N SER A 695 -12.53 5.51 28.70
CA SER A 695 -11.32 5.16 29.44
C SER A 695 -10.85 6.30 30.33
N GLN A 696 -11.37 6.35 31.56
CA GLN A 696 -11.00 7.37 32.55
C GLN A 696 -9.50 7.39 32.82
N GLU A 697 -8.85 6.22 32.85
CA GLU A 697 -7.42 6.09 33.08
C GLU A 697 -6.58 6.79 32.01
N ILE A 698 -6.92 6.61 30.73
CA ILE A 698 -6.19 7.26 29.62
C ILE A 698 -6.43 8.77 29.65
N LYS A 699 -7.65 9.21 29.98
CA LYS A 699 -7.96 10.64 30.13
C LYS A 699 -7.08 11.27 31.20
N GLU A 700 -7.06 10.71 32.40
CA GLU A 700 -6.24 11.22 33.52
C GLU A 700 -4.75 11.25 33.18
N TYR A 701 -4.27 10.24 32.45
CA TYR A 701 -2.89 10.22 31.98
C TYR A 701 -2.60 11.35 30.97
N ILE A 702 -3.46 11.55 29.96
CA ILE A 702 -3.26 12.62 28.96
C ILE A 702 -3.38 14.00 29.61
N GLU A 703 -4.33 14.17 30.53
CA GLU A 703 -4.49 15.41 31.31
C GLU A 703 -3.23 15.72 32.11
N LYS A 704 -2.67 14.73 32.81
CA LYS A 704 -1.42 14.88 33.56
C LYS A 704 -0.24 15.27 32.66
N GLU A 705 -0.17 14.70 31.47
CA GLU A 705 0.94 14.95 30.57
C GLU A 705 0.90 16.33 29.90
N PHE A 706 -0.27 16.95 29.73
CA PHE A 706 -0.40 18.26 29.09
C PHE A 706 -0.66 19.44 30.06
N MET A 707 -0.68 19.16 31.38
CA MET A 707 -0.57 20.18 32.44
C MET A 707 0.87 20.66 32.60
#